data_AF-A0AAU5BUG3-F1
#
_entry.id   AF-A0AAU5BUG3-F1
#
_cell.length_a   1.000
_cell.length_b   1.000
_cell.length_c   1.000
_cell.angle_alpha   90.00
_cell.angle_beta   90.00
_cell.angle_gamma   90.00
#
_symmetry.space_group_name_H-M   'P 1'
#
loop_
_entity.id
_entity.type
_entity.pdbx_description
1 polymer ?
#
loop_
_entity_poly.entity_id
_entity_poly.type
_entity_poly.pdbx_seq_one_letter_code
_entity_poly.pdbx_strand_id
1 'polypeptide(L)'
;MTRSENEVDQIVFRWDSENLTGSTGFGPVAWSGPRDEAENLFRTFGTVLRASGEETRPALVRLEGRSTVMLVRRSPFTDAGGGTSALCHALVGSTELLQPAICLGLHAWNWEGADVNAARVRGPLPVIQEEVLVPATGRGQGELDGALEYASEELTGTVAEFLRHPDERFTVLDERGDTAAPVLWGLHSMFGGLTSRRWTFATHDTVELTTLRFVFVGRWSGAASRNTGRRRIDPRERIGDPAEQVAARLVRHHLRGIEEGGGGEYAIGRALHEVSSGSAARRTPLLETATRALDALDRRRAAGPTAGPTPRPRSEPPTGQPPTPQPPTPQPPPTDPPQSTAGRLWAWASGGRAAEDDPPPETGPTAGRGGTPRAGEAPAAPAGPAPGELRAFDRPGPSDRPDYWFREDPPEKPREENRRPSSPQSDPYDHRPRSPELADPRSRPSRAPRQEPPAPGLPDDREAYADHRPTSDAPHRADLSKRPSEAGDGRSASPGDDDPGSRTEPHLPEGPGRPAAQARSHHRPPQGPGADPYPRPVLPRAEPVWTGPAAVRGRPWAKVRGRGREREVETGLVHKLSVADTVEEARRLVAGGGNRELLDALRRPQAYLFLTLLLRETARRLPSWEHALRRELCEVAIGREFWAVAPPGAEADTSDPPEEQRAANAAELYRWAVRPLLARGDAPVGTLAELLARLRTGPAPSAREAFWLIVDGERPGLPEAVWLTLLKEAYGVPRTAPRPGAPTPGAAAGHPDDPGNAYTRRFLGGAGALIGFLVVAILVIAVRGWFT
;
A
#
# COMPACT_ATOMS: atom_id res chain seq x y z
N MET A 1 -17.57 -9.49 -16.88
CA MET A 1 -18.90 -9.08 -16.38
C MET A 1 -18.66 -8.11 -15.25
N THR A 2 -19.27 -6.93 -15.29
CA THR A 2 -19.23 -5.95 -14.20
C THR A 2 -20.22 -6.40 -13.13
N ARG A 3 -19.74 -6.63 -11.90
CA ARG A 3 -20.59 -6.89 -10.73
C ARG A 3 -21.62 -5.76 -10.60
N SER A 4 -22.89 -6.10 -10.32
CA SER A 4 -23.91 -5.08 -10.02
C SER A 4 -23.50 -4.29 -8.78
N GLU A 5 -23.77 -3.00 -8.73
CA GLU A 5 -23.38 -2.13 -7.61
C GLU A 5 -24.05 -2.53 -6.28
N ASN A 6 -25.20 -3.22 -6.38
CA ASN A 6 -26.05 -3.65 -5.27
C ASN A 6 -25.86 -5.13 -4.88
N GLU A 7 -24.84 -5.78 -5.43
CA GLU A 7 -24.57 -7.20 -5.21
C GLU A 7 -23.20 -7.42 -4.57
N VAL A 8 -23.14 -8.42 -3.69
CA VAL A 8 -21.93 -8.85 -3.00
C VAL A 8 -21.68 -10.32 -3.28
N ASP A 9 -20.51 -10.59 -3.84
CA ASP A 9 -20.03 -11.96 -3.98
C ASP A 9 -19.54 -12.50 -2.64
N GLN A 10 -19.73 -13.79 -2.40
CA GLN A 10 -19.18 -14.46 -1.24
C GLN A 10 -18.17 -15.53 -1.63
N ILE A 11 -17.12 -15.66 -0.83
CA ILE A 11 -16.04 -16.64 -1.04
C ILE A 11 -15.67 -17.26 0.31
N VAL A 12 -15.59 -18.58 0.36
CA VAL A 12 -15.11 -19.32 1.53
C VAL A 12 -13.71 -19.84 1.24
N PHE A 13 -12.77 -19.51 2.13
CA PHE A 13 -11.41 -20.03 2.13
C PHE A 13 -11.18 -20.88 3.37
N ARG A 14 -10.56 -22.04 3.20
CA ARG A 14 -10.14 -22.92 4.30
C ARG A 14 -9.05 -23.87 3.81
N TRP A 15 -8.44 -24.59 4.74
CA TRP A 15 -7.63 -25.75 4.39
C TRP A 15 -8.50 -26.85 3.81
N ASP A 16 -8.10 -27.37 2.65
CA ASP A 16 -8.82 -28.43 1.97
C ASP A 16 -7.86 -29.28 1.11
N SER A 17 -8.10 -30.59 1.01
CA SER A 17 -7.34 -31.48 0.13
C SER A 17 -7.64 -31.23 -1.35
N GLU A 18 -8.82 -30.70 -1.65
CA GLU A 18 -9.30 -30.42 -2.99
C GLU A 18 -9.82 -28.98 -3.06
N ASN A 19 -8.90 -28.02 -2.87
CA ASN A 19 -9.25 -26.62 -3.08
C ASN A 19 -9.32 -26.29 -4.58
N LEU A 20 -9.89 -25.14 -4.89
CA LEU A 20 -10.12 -24.69 -6.27
C LEU A 20 -8.84 -24.63 -7.11
N THR A 21 -7.68 -24.41 -6.50
CA THR A 21 -6.41 -24.32 -7.24
C THR A 21 -5.86 -25.71 -7.61
N GLY A 22 -6.61 -26.78 -7.36
CA GLY A 22 -6.20 -28.15 -7.68
C GLY A 22 -5.06 -28.65 -6.79
N SER A 23 -4.88 -28.04 -5.64
CA SER A 23 -3.78 -28.31 -4.70
C SER A 23 -4.32 -28.64 -3.32
N THR A 24 -3.59 -29.46 -2.56
CA THR A 24 -3.84 -29.57 -1.12
C THR A 24 -3.39 -28.28 -0.44
N GLY A 25 -4.29 -27.62 0.29
CA GLY A 25 -3.92 -26.52 1.17
C GLY A 25 -5.00 -25.49 1.45
N PHE A 26 -4.61 -24.41 2.14
CA PHE A 26 -5.47 -23.26 2.38
C PHE A 26 -5.74 -22.52 1.06
N GLY A 27 -7.01 -22.45 0.66
CA GLY A 27 -7.43 -21.83 -0.59
C GLY A 27 -8.96 -21.67 -0.67
N PRO A 28 -9.48 -21.09 -1.77
CA PRO A 28 -10.92 -20.98 -1.97
C PRO A 28 -11.54 -22.36 -2.20
N VAL A 29 -12.66 -22.63 -1.53
CA VAL A 29 -13.41 -23.90 -1.63
C VAL A 29 -14.82 -23.70 -2.17
N ALA A 30 -15.41 -22.52 -1.96
CA ALA A 30 -16.72 -22.14 -2.45
C ALA A 30 -16.75 -20.65 -2.79
N TRP A 31 -17.46 -20.26 -3.84
CA TRP A 31 -17.48 -18.89 -4.32
C TRP A 31 -18.75 -18.59 -5.12
N SER A 32 -19.23 -17.36 -5.06
CA SER A 32 -20.12 -16.81 -6.08
C SER A 32 -19.31 -16.06 -7.15
N GLY A 33 -19.92 -15.80 -8.30
CA GLY A 33 -19.28 -15.08 -9.39
C GLY A 33 -18.20 -15.88 -10.15
N PRO A 34 -17.34 -15.21 -10.92
CA PRO A 34 -16.32 -15.85 -11.75
C PRO A 34 -15.23 -16.54 -10.93
N ARG A 35 -14.92 -17.80 -11.27
CA ARG A 35 -13.86 -18.59 -10.64
C ARG A 35 -12.51 -17.86 -10.61
N ASP A 36 -12.10 -17.31 -11.74
CA ASP A 36 -10.80 -16.65 -11.90
C ASP A 36 -10.65 -15.43 -10.97
N GLU A 37 -11.76 -14.77 -10.61
CA GLU A 37 -11.76 -13.66 -9.68
C GLU A 37 -11.46 -14.13 -8.25
N ALA A 38 -12.10 -15.23 -7.81
CA ALA A 38 -11.84 -15.82 -6.50
C ALA A 38 -10.38 -16.28 -6.36
N GLU A 39 -9.82 -16.91 -7.41
CA GLU A 39 -8.40 -17.28 -7.45
C GLU A 39 -7.48 -16.05 -7.44
N ASN A 40 -7.84 -14.99 -8.16
CA ASN A 40 -7.05 -13.75 -8.20
C ASN A 40 -7.05 -13.01 -6.85
N LEU A 41 -8.20 -12.96 -6.18
CA LEU A 41 -8.32 -12.42 -4.83
C LEU A 41 -7.48 -13.23 -3.84
N PHE A 42 -7.50 -14.56 -3.95
CA PHE A 42 -6.65 -15.43 -3.13
C PHE A 42 -5.16 -15.16 -3.36
N ARG A 43 -4.70 -15.04 -4.61
CA ARG A 43 -3.30 -14.70 -4.91
C ARG A 43 -2.90 -13.33 -4.35
N THR A 44 -3.82 -12.37 -4.39
CA THR A 44 -3.56 -10.99 -3.96
C THR A 44 -3.54 -10.84 -2.44
N PHE A 45 -4.47 -11.50 -1.76
CA PHE A 45 -4.72 -11.33 -0.32
C PHE A 45 -4.41 -12.56 0.53
N GLY A 46 -3.84 -13.61 -0.06
CA GLY A 46 -3.60 -14.89 0.62
C GLY A 46 -2.78 -14.76 1.90
N THR A 47 -1.87 -13.79 1.98
CA THR A 47 -1.10 -13.51 3.22
C THR A 47 -1.95 -12.91 4.34
N VAL A 48 -3.03 -12.18 4.02
CA VAL A 48 -3.99 -11.65 5.00
C VAL A 48 -4.92 -12.75 5.48
N LEU A 49 -5.34 -13.62 4.55
CA LEU A 49 -6.30 -14.70 4.82
C LEU A 49 -5.68 -15.81 5.67
N ARG A 50 -4.38 -16.10 5.47
CA ARG A 50 -3.63 -17.04 6.30
C ARG A 50 -3.29 -16.35 7.63
N ALA A 51 -3.93 -16.77 8.72
CA ALA A 51 -3.44 -16.41 10.05
C ALA A 51 -2.01 -16.95 10.20
N SER A 52 -1.05 -16.10 10.54
CA SER A 52 0.31 -16.55 10.87
C SER A 52 0.56 -16.39 12.36
N GLY A 53 0.29 -17.43 13.14
CA GLY A 53 0.57 -17.42 14.56
C GLY A 53 -0.19 -18.50 15.32
N GLU A 54 0.35 -18.88 16.48
CA GLU A 54 -0.24 -19.88 17.39
C GLU A 54 -1.59 -19.42 17.97
N GLU A 55 -1.89 -18.12 17.92
CA GLU A 55 -3.10 -17.52 18.47
C GLU A 55 -3.96 -16.93 17.34
N THR A 56 -4.71 -17.79 16.66
CA THR A 56 -5.74 -17.32 15.72
C THR A 56 -6.95 -16.92 16.56
N ARG A 57 -7.22 -15.61 16.67
CA ARG A 57 -8.48 -15.09 17.24
C ARG A 57 -9.49 -14.82 16.12
N PRO A 58 -10.81 -14.83 16.42
CA PRO A 58 -11.81 -14.31 15.50
C PRO A 58 -11.47 -12.87 15.09
N ALA A 59 -11.52 -12.59 13.79
CA ALA A 59 -11.14 -11.30 13.23
C ALA A 59 -12.09 -10.89 12.12
N LEU A 60 -12.38 -9.61 12.07
CA LEU A 60 -13.04 -8.94 10.95
C LEU A 60 -12.00 -8.09 10.24
N VAL A 61 -11.80 -8.34 8.95
CA VAL A 61 -10.77 -7.68 8.13
C VAL A 61 -11.41 -7.02 6.92
N ARG A 62 -11.27 -5.70 6.82
CA ARG A 62 -11.72 -4.91 5.68
C ARG A 62 -10.53 -4.48 4.83
N LEU A 63 -10.52 -4.95 3.59
CA LEU A 63 -9.54 -4.60 2.56
C LEU A 63 -10.22 -3.79 1.46
N GLU A 64 -9.50 -2.85 0.87
CA GLU A 64 -10.05 -1.97 -0.16
C GLU A 64 -9.11 -1.90 -1.37
N GLY A 65 -9.58 -2.46 -2.49
CA GLY A 65 -9.00 -2.35 -3.82
C GLY A 65 -9.31 -1.01 -4.48
N ARG A 66 -9.28 -0.93 -5.81
CA ARG A 66 -9.60 0.33 -6.51
C ARG A 66 -11.08 0.66 -6.55
N SER A 67 -11.89 -0.35 -6.82
CA SER A 67 -13.34 -0.24 -6.98
C SER A 67 -14.08 -1.30 -6.18
N THR A 68 -13.34 -2.13 -5.43
CA THR A 68 -13.88 -3.28 -4.70
C THR A 68 -13.41 -3.27 -3.27
N VAL A 69 -14.28 -3.72 -2.38
CA VAL A 69 -13.99 -3.97 -0.97
C VAL A 69 -14.12 -5.47 -0.75
N MET A 70 -13.20 -6.02 0.05
CA MET A 70 -13.27 -7.38 0.55
C MET A 70 -13.37 -7.32 2.07
N LEU A 71 -14.52 -7.74 2.61
CA LEU A 71 -14.73 -7.90 4.05
C LEU A 71 -14.61 -9.37 4.40
N VAL A 72 -13.70 -9.71 5.31
CA VAL A 72 -13.41 -11.09 5.67
C VAL A 72 -13.73 -11.29 7.14
N ARG A 73 -14.57 -12.28 7.44
CA ARG A 73 -14.64 -12.88 8.77
C ARG A 73 -13.72 -14.08 8.81
N ARG A 74 -12.72 -14.00 9.67
CA ARG A 74 -11.75 -15.06 9.93
C ARG A 74 -12.05 -15.67 11.30
N SER A 75 -12.14 -17.00 11.34
CA SER A 75 -12.36 -17.76 12.56
C SER A 75 -11.31 -18.86 12.68
N PRO A 76 -10.95 -19.26 13.91
CA PRO A 76 -10.09 -20.43 14.12
C PRO A 76 -10.76 -21.67 13.52
N PHE A 77 -9.97 -22.55 12.90
CA PHE A 77 -10.47 -23.75 12.27
C PHE A 77 -9.50 -24.91 12.49
N THR A 78 -10.03 -26.12 12.60
CA THR A 78 -9.23 -27.34 12.67
C THR A 78 -9.41 -28.09 11.36
N ASP A 79 -8.31 -28.34 10.66
CA ASP A 79 -8.36 -29.09 9.41
C ASP A 79 -8.63 -30.58 9.65
N ALA A 80 -8.84 -31.33 8.56
CA ALA A 80 -9.12 -32.77 8.64
C ALA A 80 -7.97 -33.60 9.25
N GLY A 81 -6.74 -33.06 9.25
CA GLY A 81 -5.57 -33.66 9.88
C GLY A 81 -5.39 -33.27 11.35
N GLY A 82 -6.31 -32.48 11.93
CA GLY A 82 -6.19 -31.96 13.29
C GLY A 82 -5.27 -30.75 13.42
N GLY A 83 -4.74 -30.23 12.30
CA GLY A 83 -3.89 -29.04 12.26
C GLY A 83 -4.68 -27.77 12.57
N THR A 84 -4.01 -26.83 13.24
CA THR A 84 -4.55 -25.48 13.45
C THR A 84 -4.53 -24.71 12.13
N SER A 85 -5.68 -24.19 11.74
CA SER A 85 -5.90 -23.46 10.51
C SER A 85 -6.87 -22.30 10.75
N ALA A 86 -7.29 -21.66 9.66
CA ALA A 86 -8.33 -20.64 9.68
C ALA A 86 -9.44 -20.99 8.69
N LEU A 87 -10.65 -20.53 9.00
CA LEU A 87 -11.76 -20.45 8.07
C LEU A 87 -12.00 -18.97 7.82
N CYS A 88 -11.98 -18.57 6.56
CA CYS A 88 -12.28 -17.20 6.14
C CYS A 88 -13.54 -17.21 5.27
N HIS A 89 -14.57 -16.47 5.68
CA HIS A 89 -15.69 -16.15 4.83
C HIS A 89 -15.56 -14.70 4.41
N ALA A 90 -15.45 -14.46 3.11
CA ALA A 90 -15.28 -13.13 2.54
C ALA A 90 -16.52 -12.70 1.77
N LEU A 91 -16.84 -11.42 1.90
CA LEU A 91 -17.79 -10.66 1.09
C LEU A 91 -17.01 -9.71 0.17
N VAL A 92 -17.33 -9.69 -1.12
CA VAL A 92 -16.65 -8.87 -2.14
C VAL A 92 -17.69 -8.03 -2.88
N GLY A 93 -17.62 -6.71 -2.72
CA GLY A 93 -18.62 -5.79 -3.24
C GLY A 93 -18.03 -4.45 -3.64
N SER A 94 -18.89 -3.51 -4.05
CA SER A 94 -18.50 -2.13 -4.36
C SER A 94 -18.06 -1.37 -3.10
N THR A 95 -17.30 -0.29 -3.26
CA THR A 95 -16.95 0.61 -2.16
C THR A 95 -18.16 1.36 -1.59
N GLU A 96 -19.23 1.49 -2.38
CA GLU A 96 -20.45 2.19 -2.01
C GLU A 96 -21.37 1.32 -1.16
N LEU A 97 -21.41 0.01 -1.41
CA LEU A 97 -22.19 -0.95 -0.64
C LEU A 97 -21.45 -1.41 0.63
N LEU A 98 -20.17 -1.76 0.51
CA LEU A 98 -19.34 -2.20 1.65
C LEU A 98 -18.58 -1.03 2.29
N GLN A 99 -19.36 -0.02 2.71
CA GLN A 99 -18.84 1.09 3.49
C GLN A 99 -18.32 0.61 4.86
N PRO A 100 -17.38 1.33 5.49
CA PRO A 100 -16.82 0.88 6.77
C PRO A 100 -17.87 0.69 7.86
N ALA A 101 -18.91 1.53 7.90
CA ALA A 101 -20.03 1.38 8.85
C ALA A 101 -20.86 0.11 8.62
N ILE A 102 -21.12 -0.25 7.36
CA ILE A 102 -21.78 -1.51 6.99
C ILE A 102 -20.88 -2.68 7.40
N CYS A 103 -19.61 -2.62 7.04
CA CYS A 103 -18.64 -3.65 7.39
C CYS A 103 -18.54 -3.91 8.89
N LEU A 104 -18.45 -2.85 9.71
CA LEU A 104 -18.41 -2.97 11.17
C LEU A 104 -19.75 -3.48 11.73
N GLY A 105 -20.88 -3.05 11.17
CA GLY A 105 -22.19 -3.58 11.55
C GLY A 105 -22.34 -5.08 11.30
N LEU A 106 -21.64 -5.64 10.31
CA LEU A 106 -21.62 -7.08 10.04
C LEU A 106 -20.75 -7.89 11.01
N HIS A 107 -20.07 -7.28 11.99
CA HIS A 107 -19.23 -8.03 12.93
C HIS A 107 -20.03 -9.08 13.74
N ALA A 108 -21.29 -8.77 14.07
CA ALA A 108 -22.22 -9.63 14.81
C ALA A 108 -23.11 -10.48 13.90
N TRP A 109 -23.01 -10.29 12.57
CA TRP A 109 -23.74 -11.14 11.65
C TRP A 109 -23.31 -12.59 11.87
N ASN A 110 -24.18 -13.56 11.65
CA ASN A 110 -23.79 -14.96 11.75
C ASN A 110 -22.90 -15.38 10.57
N TRP A 111 -22.87 -14.59 9.49
CA TRP A 111 -22.23 -14.90 8.20
C TRP A 111 -22.74 -16.21 7.59
N GLU A 112 -23.81 -16.75 8.13
CA GLU A 112 -24.56 -17.89 7.62
C GLU A 112 -25.84 -17.39 6.94
N GLY A 113 -25.93 -16.09 6.59
CA GLY A 113 -27.13 -15.43 6.06
C GLY A 113 -27.60 -15.90 4.67
N ALA A 114 -27.26 -17.13 4.30
CA ALA A 114 -27.77 -17.88 3.16
C ALA A 114 -27.89 -19.40 3.47
N ASP A 115 -28.00 -19.81 4.74
CA ASP A 115 -27.95 -21.22 5.19
C ASP A 115 -26.65 -21.95 4.77
N VAL A 116 -25.56 -21.20 4.61
CA VAL A 116 -24.27 -21.75 4.15
C VAL A 116 -23.44 -22.17 5.35
N ASN A 117 -23.27 -23.48 5.52
CA ASN A 117 -22.29 -24.02 6.45
C ASN A 117 -20.87 -23.86 5.87
N ALA A 118 -20.19 -22.77 6.22
CA ALA A 118 -18.85 -22.45 5.70
C ALA A 118 -17.81 -23.56 5.98
N ALA A 119 -18.00 -24.36 7.03
CA ALA A 119 -17.12 -25.48 7.37
C ALA A 119 -17.35 -26.72 6.50
N ARG A 120 -18.35 -26.74 5.62
CA ARG A 120 -18.67 -27.90 4.76
C ARG A 120 -18.88 -27.55 3.30
N VAL A 121 -19.26 -26.31 2.99
CA VAL A 121 -19.62 -25.89 1.64
C VAL A 121 -18.46 -26.02 0.65
N ARG A 122 -18.82 -26.33 -0.60
CA ARG A 122 -17.93 -26.42 -1.76
C ARG A 122 -18.66 -25.94 -3.02
N GLY A 123 -17.91 -25.38 -3.96
CA GLY A 123 -18.41 -25.01 -5.28
C GLY A 123 -19.20 -23.70 -5.30
N PRO A 124 -20.19 -23.55 -6.20
CA PRO A 124 -20.87 -22.28 -6.41
C PRO A 124 -21.71 -21.86 -5.19
N LEU A 125 -21.66 -20.58 -4.84
CA LEU A 125 -22.47 -19.93 -3.82
C LEU A 125 -23.45 -18.93 -4.45
N PRO A 126 -24.58 -18.63 -3.79
CA PRO A 126 -25.45 -17.54 -4.22
C PRO A 126 -24.79 -16.18 -3.96
N VAL A 127 -25.12 -15.20 -4.80
CA VAL A 127 -24.75 -13.79 -4.57
C VAL A 127 -25.65 -13.22 -3.45
N ILE A 128 -25.12 -12.30 -2.65
CA ILE A 128 -25.86 -11.63 -1.57
C ILE A 128 -26.31 -10.26 -2.05
N GLN A 129 -27.61 -10.00 -1.95
CA GLN A 129 -28.21 -8.74 -2.37
C GLN A 129 -28.13 -7.70 -1.25
N GLU A 130 -28.03 -6.42 -1.63
CA GLU A 130 -28.03 -5.28 -0.70
C GLU A 130 -29.22 -5.31 0.27
N GLU A 131 -30.41 -5.70 -0.20
CA GLU A 131 -31.63 -5.74 0.61
C GLU A 131 -31.57 -6.77 1.74
N VAL A 132 -30.68 -7.77 1.63
CA VAL A 132 -30.41 -8.73 2.72
C VAL A 132 -29.30 -8.19 3.63
N LEU A 133 -28.27 -7.59 3.03
CA LEU A 133 -27.06 -7.19 3.74
C LEU A 133 -27.29 -5.99 4.67
N VAL A 134 -27.94 -4.93 4.18
CA VAL A 134 -28.11 -3.67 4.91
C VAL A 134 -28.97 -3.86 6.17
N PRO A 135 -30.14 -4.53 6.14
CA PRO A 135 -30.90 -4.77 7.36
C PRO A 135 -30.13 -5.61 8.41
N ALA A 136 -29.25 -6.51 7.96
CA ALA A 136 -28.45 -7.34 8.86
C ALA A 136 -27.43 -6.53 9.69
N THR A 137 -27.08 -5.31 9.28
CA THR A 137 -26.13 -4.48 10.03
C THR A 137 -26.73 -3.84 11.28
N GLY A 138 -28.05 -3.64 11.31
CA GLY A 138 -28.70 -2.85 12.37
C GLY A 138 -28.47 -3.41 13.78
N ARG A 139 -28.50 -4.74 13.92
CA ARG A 139 -28.20 -5.40 15.20
C ARG A 139 -26.76 -5.13 15.64
N GLY A 140 -25.79 -5.38 14.76
CA GLY A 140 -24.38 -5.19 15.12
C GLY A 140 -24.02 -3.73 15.35
N GLN A 141 -24.64 -2.79 14.64
CA GLN A 141 -24.46 -1.36 14.92
C GLN A 141 -24.99 -1.00 16.31
N GLY A 142 -26.19 -1.45 16.68
CA GLY A 142 -26.72 -1.22 18.01
C GLY A 142 -25.89 -1.87 19.13
N GLU A 143 -25.32 -3.06 18.89
CA GLU A 143 -24.39 -3.71 19.82
C GLU A 143 -23.09 -2.89 19.97
N LEU A 144 -22.55 -2.33 18.89
CA LEU A 144 -21.37 -1.45 18.93
C LEU A 144 -21.66 -0.14 19.66
N ASP A 145 -22.82 0.48 19.43
CA ASP A 145 -23.24 1.70 20.14
C ASP A 145 -23.29 1.46 21.65
N GLY A 146 -23.89 0.34 22.09
CA GLY A 146 -23.92 -0.04 23.51
C GLY A 146 -22.55 -0.38 24.11
N ALA A 147 -21.59 -0.81 23.28
CA ALA A 147 -20.23 -1.16 23.71
C ALA A 147 -19.26 0.02 23.76
N LEU A 148 -19.63 1.20 23.24
CA LEU A 148 -18.73 2.35 23.18
C LEU A 148 -18.37 2.90 24.56
N GLU A 149 -19.29 2.87 25.53
CA GLU A 149 -19.00 3.31 26.91
C GLU A 149 -17.94 2.41 27.55
N TYR A 150 -18.06 1.09 27.34
CA TYR A 150 -17.10 0.09 27.82
C TYR A 150 -15.69 0.30 27.23
N ALA A 151 -15.61 0.66 25.94
CA ALA A 151 -14.34 0.90 25.24
C ALA A 151 -13.90 2.38 25.25
N SER A 152 -14.47 3.22 26.12
CA SER A 152 -14.28 4.67 26.09
C SER A 152 -12.83 5.11 26.36
N GLU A 153 -12.11 4.38 27.22
CA GLU A 153 -10.70 4.63 27.51
C GLU A 153 -9.82 4.33 26.28
N GLU A 154 -9.98 3.15 25.69
CA GLU A 154 -9.24 2.72 24.51
C GLU A 154 -9.57 3.59 23.28
N LEU A 155 -10.84 3.97 23.13
CA LEU A 155 -11.27 4.91 22.09
C LEU A 155 -10.62 6.27 22.30
N THR A 156 -10.56 6.78 23.53
CA THR A 156 -9.92 8.08 23.83
C THR A 156 -8.44 8.07 23.45
N GLY A 157 -7.67 7.04 23.84
CA GLY A 157 -6.26 6.93 23.48
C GLY A 157 -6.04 6.81 21.98
N THR A 158 -6.86 6.00 21.30
CA THR A 158 -6.80 5.83 19.85
C THR A 158 -7.14 7.12 19.10
N VAL A 159 -8.16 7.86 19.54
CA VAL A 159 -8.52 9.18 18.98
C VAL A 159 -7.39 10.18 19.20
N ALA A 160 -6.78 10.21 20.38
CA ALA A 160 -5.67 11.12 20.66
C ALA A 160 -4.51 10.91 19.69
N GLU A 161 -4.11 9.65 19.47
CA GLU A 161 -3.07 9.31 18.50
C GLU A 161 -3.48 9.59 17.06
N PHE A 162 -4.74 9.38 16.70
CA PHE A 162 -5.26 9.73 15.39
C PHE A 162 -5.20 11.24 15.13
N LEU A 163 -5.50 12.06 16.14
CA LEU A 163 -5.39 13.53 16.04
C LEU A 163 -3.94 13.99 15.87
N ARG A 164 -2.97 13.32 16.51
CA ARG A 164 -1.54 13.60 16.36
C ARG A 164 -1.03 13.20 14.97
N HIS A 165 -1.48 12.06 14.46
CA HIS A 165 -0.91 11.40 13.29
C HIS A 165 -1.97 10.94 12.28
N PRO A 166 -2.82 11.82 11.74
CA PRO A 166 -3.98 11.43 10.93
C PRO A 166 -3.62 10.65 9.67
N ASP A 167 -2.41 10.88 9.13
CA ASP A 167 -1.91 10.24 7.91
C ASP A 167 -1.04 9.00 8.17
N GLU A 168 -0.94 8.52 9.40
CA GLU A 168 -0.18 7.30 9.70
C GLU A 168 -1.03 6.04 9.61
N ARG A 169 -0.38 4.88 9.79
CA ARG A 169 -1.01 3.58 9.96
C ARG A 169 -0.77 3.13 11.39
N PHE A 170 -1.74 2.45 11.96
CA PHE A 170 -1.79 2.16 13.38
C PHE A 170 -1.79 0.67 13.64
N THR A 171 -0.97 0.24 14.57
CA THR A 171 -1.06 -1.05 15.23
C THR A 171 -1.48 -0.79 16.67
N VAL A 172 -2.70 -1.15 17.03
CA VAL A 172 -3.31 -0.82 18.33
C VAL A 172 -3.31 -2.07 19.19
N LEU A 173 -2.85 -1.97 20.43
CA LEU A 173 -2.92 -3.06 21.40
C LEU A 173 -4.35 -3.22 21.91
N ASP A 174 -4.89 -4.43 21.81
CA ASP A 174 -6.17 -4.82 22.40
C ASP A 174 -5.96 -6.08 23.24
N GLU A 175 -5.39 -5.90 24.43
CA GLU A 175 -5.08 -7.01 25.34
C GLU A 175 -6.34 -7.81 25.73
N ARG A 176 -7.48 -7.12 25.87
CA ARG A 176 -8.78 -7.73 26.21
C ARG A 176 -9.32 -8.56 25.06
N GLY A 177 -9.10 -8.12 23.82
CA GLY A 177 -9.49 -8.82 22.61
C GLY A 177 -10.95 -8.60 22.20
N ASP A 178 -11.61 -7.60 22.78
CA ASP A 178 -13.01 -7.27 22.55
C ASP A 178 -13.26 -5.77 22.32
N THR A 179 -12.22 -4.93 22.37
CA THR A 179 -12.36 -3.47 22.23
C THR A 179 -12.16 -3.00 20.79
N ALA A 180 -11.54 -3.80 19.93
CA ALA A 180 -11.18 -3.40 18.58
C ALA A 180 -12.37 -2.92 17.71
N ALA A 181 -13.50 -3.65 17.72
CA ALA A 181 -14.66 -3.27 16.91
C ALA A 181 -15.37 -2.01 17.43
N PRO A 182 -15.67 -1.85 18.74
CA PRO A 182 -16.18 -0.60 19.30
C PRO A 182 -15.26 0.60 19.04
N VAL A 183 -13.94 0.43 19.20
CA VAL A 183 -12.97 1.51 18.94
C VAL A 183 -13.00 1.94 17.47
N LEU A 184 -13.00 0.98 16.53
CA LEU A 184 -13.11 1.29 15.10
C LEU A 184 -14.43 1.96 14.75
N TRP A 185 -15.53 1.53 15.38
CA TRP A 185 -16.86 2.12 15.23
C TRP A 185 -16.87 3.59 15.67
N GLY A 186 -16.45 3.88 16.90
CA GLY A 186 -16.41 5.25 17.41
C GLY A 186 -15.48 6.15 16.59
N LEU A 187 -14.30 5.63 16.21
CA LEU A 187 -13.34 6.36 15.38
C LEU A 187 -13.93 6.68 13.99
N HIS A 188 -14.59 5.72 13.35
CA HIS A 188 -15.25 5.93 12.07
C HIS A 188 -16.44 6.89 12.17
N SER A 189 -17.28 6.77 13.19
CA SER A 189 -18.43 7.67 13.40
C SER A 189 -18.00 9.13 13.59
N MET A 190 -16.87 9.37 14.27
CA MET A 190 -16.32 10.71 14.44
C MET A 190 -15.58 11.25 13.20
N PHE A 191 -14.75 10.44 12.53
CA PHE A 191 -13.78 10.93 11.53
C PHE A 191 -13.97 10.37 10.11
N GLY A 192 -14.96 9.49 9.90
CA GLY A 192 -15.16 8.73 8.67
C GLY A 192 -15.16 9.59 7.40
N GLY A 193 -15.85 10.73 7.44
CA GLY A 193 -16.00 11.65 6.31
C GLY A 193 -14.89 12.69 6.14
N LEU A 194 -13.88 12.74 7.03
CA LEU A 194 -12.83 13.76 6.99
C LEU A 194 -11.53 13.28 6.37
N THR A 195 -11.27 11.97 6.46
CA THR A 195 -10.01 11.41 6.02
C THR A 195 -10.10 10.98 4.55
N SER A 196 -9.16 11.45 3.73
CA SER A 196 -9.01 11.02 2.34
C SER A 196 -8.42 9.60 2.23
N ARG A 197 -7.90 9.06 3.34
CA ARG A 197 -7.32 7.73 3.40
C ARG A 197 -8.39 6.68 3.61
N ARG A 198 -8.20 5.54 2.92
CA ARG A 198 -9.07 4.38 2.96
C ARG A 198 -9.21 3.81 4.38
N TRP A 199 -10.40 3.36 4.71
CA TRP A 199 -10.75 2.73 5.99
C TRP A 199 -10.52 1.22 5.94
N THR A 200 -9.26 0.83 5.78
CA THR A 200 -8.85 -0.59 5.82
C THR A 200 -8.48 -0.98 7.25
N PHE A 201 -9.00 -2.08 7.77
CA PHE A 201 -8.78 -2.48 9.16
C PHE A 201 -8.76 -4.00 9.37
N ALA A 202 -8.16 -4.45 10.47
CA ALA A 202 -8.35 -5.78 11.05
C ALA A 202 -8.62 -5.63 12.55
N THR A 203 -9.73 -6.21 13.04
CA THR A 203 -10.05 -6.19 14.48
C THR A 203 -9.13 -7.09 15.30
N HIS A 204 -8.55 -8.12 14.69
CA HIS A 204 -7.47 -8.91 15.29
C HIS A 204 -6.57 -9.46 14.20
N ASP A 205 -5.28 -9.19 14.28
CA ASP A 205 -4.29 -9.86 13.43
C ASP A 205 -2.99 -10.10 14.20
N THR A 206 -2.19 -11.04 13.71
CA THR A 206 -0.82 -11.26 14.20
C THR A 206 0.21 -10.64 13.27
N VAL A 207 -0.21 -10.18 12.08
CA VAL A 207 0.66 -9.60 11.07
C VAL A 207 0.34 -8.12 10.87
N GLU A 208 1.38 -7.30 10.97
CA GLU A 208 1.32 -5.87 10.68
C GLU A 208 1.32 -5.59 9.16
N LEU A 209 0.24 -5.96 8.48
CA LEU A 209 0.14 -5.82 7.02
C LEU A 209 0.06 -4.34 6.61
N THR A 210 0.87 -3.97 5.61
CA THR A 210 0.95 -2.58 5.11
C THR A 210 -0.31 -2.13 4.36
N THR A 211 -1.14 -3.07 3.91
CA THR A 211 -2.43 -2.78 3.27
C THR A 211 -3.48 -2.29 4.24
N LEU A 212 -3.31 -2.56 5.55
CA LEU A 212 -4.26 -2.19 6.59
C LEU A 212 -3.87 -0.86 7.23
N ARG A 213 -4.83 0.03 7.42
CA ARG A 213 -4.63 1.30 8.13
C ARG A 213 -4.67 1.07 9.63
N PHE A 214 -5.61 0.28 10.12
CA PHE A 214 -5.72 -0.09 11.52
C PHE A 214 -5.54 -1.59 11.68
N VAL A 215 -4.66 -2.02 12.57
CA VAL A 215 -4.47 -3.44 12.91
C VAL A 215 -4.50 -3.54 14.42
N PHE A 216 -5.41 -4.31 14.96
CA PHE A 216 -5.47 -4.57 16.40
C PHE A 216 -4.77 -5.88 16.71
N VAL A 217 -3.97 -5.90 17.77
CA VAL A 217 -3.15 -7.05 18.17
C VAL A 217 -3.39 -7.35 19.64
N GLY A 218 -3.54 -8.63 20.00
CA GLY A 218 -3.73 -9.03 21.41
C GLY A 218 -2.46 -8.87 22.26
N ARG A 219 -1.31 -8.92 21.61
CA ARG A 219 0.02 -8.73 22.21
C ARG A 219 1.00 -8.27 21.13
N TRP A 220 2.07 -7.63 21.54
CA TRP A 220 3.12 -7.23 20.60
C TRP A 220 3.85 -8.45 20.03
N SER A 221 3.72 -8.70 18.74
CA SER A 221 4.49 -9.74 18.05
C SER A 221 5.94 -9.25 17.80
N GLY A 222 6.90 -9.99 18.37
CA GLY A 222 8.35 -9.82 18.14
C GLY A 222 8.95 -8.52 18.68
N ALA A 223 10.29 -8.43 18.64
CA ALA A 223 11.00 -7.18 18.87
C ALA A 223 10.52 -6.14 17.85
N ALA A 224 10.11 -4.95 18.32
CA ALA A 224 9.60 -3.86 17.48
C ALA A 224 10.50 -3.67 16.26
N SER A 225 10.05 -4.18 15.10
CA SER A 225 10.74 -3.94 13.86
C SER A 225 10.61 -2.45 13.60
N ARG A 226 11.69 -1.68 13.82
CA ARG A 226 11.76 -0.22 13.75
C ARG A 226 11.41 0.36 12.37
N ASN A 227 10.81 -0.42 11.47
CA ASN A 227 10.71 -0.14 10.06
C ASN A 227 9.38 -0.57 9.41
N THR A 228 8.32 -0.86 10.18
CA THR A 228 7.02 -1.22 9.58
C THR A 228 6.29 -0.01 8.99
N GLY A 229 6.75 1.22 9.25
CA GLY A 229 6.06 2.44 8.83
C GLY A 229 4.68 2.58 9.49
N ARG A 230 4.50 1.91 10.64
CA ARG A 230 3.29 1.94 11.46
C ARG A 230 3.62 2.49 12.83
N ARG A 231 2.62 3.13 13.44
CA ARG A 231 2.64 3.57 14.82
C ARG A 231 2.02 2.49 15.69
N ARG A 232 2.82 1.93 16.60
CA ARG A 232 2.32 1.06 17.66
C ARG A 232 1.77 1.93 18.79
N ILE A 233 0.55 1.65 19.21
CA ILE A 233 -0.17 2.40 20.24
C ILE A 233 -0.65 1.42 21.29
N ASP A 234 -0.28 1.67 22.55
CA ASP A 234 -1.07 1.19 23.67
C ASP A 234 -2.14 2.26 23.96
N PRO A 235 -3.43 1.99 23.68
CA PRO A 235 -4.47 3.00 23.82
C PRO A 235 -4.78 3.36 25.27
N ARG A 236 -4.25 2.62 26.26
CA ARG A 236 -4.37 2.97 27.68
C ARG A 236 -3.24 3.85 28.19
N GLU A 237 -2.14 3.95 27.44
CA GLU A 237 -1.03 4.83 27.80
C GLU A 237 -1.48 6.30 27.71
N ARG A 238 -1.38 7.03 28.84
CA ARG A 238 -1.79 8.43 28.93
C ARG A 238 -0.58 9.34 28.82
N ILE A 239 -0.64 10.30 27.89
CA ILE A 239 0.43 11.28 27.61
C ILE A 239 0.13 12.62 28.29
N GLY A 240 -1.15 12.96 28.46
CA GLY A 240 -1.61 14.19 29.12
C GLY A 240 -1.51 15.46 28.25
N ASP A 241 -1.30 15.32 26.95
CA ASP A 241 -1.12 16.44 26.02
C ASP A 241 -2.46 17.05 25.54
N PRO A 242 -2.44 18.14 24.75
CA PRO A 242 -3.67 18.73 24.23
C PRO A 242 -4.50 17.79 23.34
N ALA A 243 -3.87 16.86 22.62
CA ALA A 243 -4.58 15.91 21.77
C ALA A 243 -5.42 14.93 22.60
N GLU A 244 -4.90 14.47 23.73
CA GLU A 244 -5.65 13.61 24.66
C GLU A 244 -6.83 14.33 25.30
N GLN A 245 -6.67 15.61 25.67
CA GLN A 245 -7.76 16.41 26.24
C GLN A 245 -8.88 16.65 25.23
N VAL A 246 -8.53 16.95 23.98
CA VAL A 246 -9.48 17.09 22.87
C VAL A 246 -10.16 15.75 22.58
N ALA A 247 -9.41 14.65 22.53
CA ALA A 247 -9.96 13.31 22.34
C ALA A 247 -10.98 12.93 23.41
N ALA A 248 -10.66 13.14 24.69
CA ALA A 248 -11.57 12.83 25.79
C ALA A 248 -12.88 13.64 25.71
N ARG A 249 -12.81 14.92 25.29
CA ARG A 249 -13.99 15.76 25.07
C ARG A 249 -14.82 15.27 23.87
N LEU A 250 -14.17 14.90 22.76
CA LEU A 250 -14.86 14.35 21.59
C LEU A 250 -15.58 13.05 21.94
N VAL A 251 -14.89 12.10 22.58
CA VAL A 251 -15.49 10.82 22.98
C VAL A 251 -16.69 11.05 23.90
N ARG A 252 -16.58 11.93 24.90
CA ARG A 252 -17.70 12.26 25.79
C ARG A 252 -18.91 12.86 25.04
N HIS A 253 -18.67 13.75 24.08
CA HIS A 253 -19.75 14.29 23.24
C HIS A 253 -20.35 13.20 22.34
N HIS A 254 -19.53 12.26 21.85
CA HIS A 254 -19.99 11.17 21.00
C HIS A 254 -20.93 10.23 21.76
N LEU A 255 -20.48 9.75 22.92
CA LEU A 255 -21.24 8.85 23.80
C LEU A 255 -22.58 9.48 24.18
N ARG A 256 -22.57 10.76 24.58
CA ARG A 256 -23.81 11.48 24.88
C ARG A 256 -24.72 11.61 23.67
N GLY A 257 -24.17 11.88 22.48
CA GLY A 257 -24.96 11.97 21.25
C GLY A 257 -25.67 10.65 20.91
N ILE A 258 -25.04 9.52 21.24
CA ILE A 258 -25.65 8.19 21.10
C ILE A 258 -26.77 7.99 22.14
N GLU A 259 -26.55 8.36 23.40
CA GLU A 259 -27.57 8.29 24.46
C GLU A 259 -28.82 9.14 24.14
N GLU A 260 -28.62 10.34 23.59
CA GLU A 260 -29.69 11.27 23.19
C GLU A 260 -30.47 10.77 21.96
N GLY A 261 -29.84 9.95 21.11
CA GLY A 261 -30.41 9.43 19.87
C GLY A 261 -30.69 10.51 18.80
N GLY A 262 -31.49 10.17 17.79
CA GLY A 262 -32.01 11.14 16.81
C GLY A 262 -30.95 11.78 15.89
N GLY A 263 -29.85 11.09 15.60
CA GLY A 263 -28.76 11.61 14.77
C GLY A 263 -27.68 12.38 15.56
N GLY A 264 -27.72 12.33 16.89
CA GLY A 264 -26.70 12.88 17.78
C GLY A 264 -25.34 12.19 17.63
N GLU A 265 -25.33 10.92 17.24
CA GLU A 265 -24.13 10.12 16.96
C GLU A 265 -23.25 10.74 15.86
N TYR A 266 -23.85 11.48 14.93
CA TYR A 266 -23.17 12.19 13.84
C TYR A 266 -22.86 13.66 14.14
N ALA A 267 -23.18 14.17 15.33
CA ALA A 267 -22.99 15.59 15.66
C ALA A 267 -21.52 16.02 15.52
N ILE A 268 -20.59 15.17 15.92
CA ILE A 268 -19.15 15.42 15.80
C ILE A 268 -18.70 15.42 14.34
N GLY A 269 -19.06 14.38 13.57
CA GLY A 269 -18.71 14.30 12.16
C GLY A 269 -19.23 15.50 11.37
N ARG A 270 -20.47 15.93 11.64
CA ARG A 270 -21.06 17.15 11.06
C ARG A 270 -20.30 18.42 11.47
N ALA A 271 -20.02 18.61 12.75
CA ALA A 271 -19.29 19.78 13.24
C ALA A 271 -17.89 19.86 12.64
N LEU A 272 -17.19 18.73 12.55
CA LEU A 272 -15.88 18.66 11.90
C LEU A 272 -15.98 18.98 10.41
N HIS A 273 -16.97 18.43 9.70
CA HIS A 273 -17.16 18.70 8.27
C HIS A 273 -17.51 20.17 8.00
N GLU A 274 -18.35 20.80 8.83
CA GLU A 274 -18.67 22.23 8.77
C GLU A 274 -17.40 23.09 8.92
N VAL A 275 -16.53 22.78 9.89
CA VAL A 275 -15.27 23.49 10.09
C VAL A 275 -14.31 23.25 8.90
N SER A 276 -14.19 22.00 8.43
CA SER A 276 -13.29 21.64 7.32
C SER A 276 -13.72 22.18 5.96
N SER A 277 -15.03 22.38 5.73
CA SER A 277 -15.56 22.87 4.46
C SER A 277 -15.32 24.37 4.23
N GLY A 278 -14.96 25.12 5.28
CA GLY A 278 -14.57 26.53 5.14
C GLY A 278 -13.31 26.71 4.29
N SER A 279 -13.30 27.70 3.38
CA SER A 279 -12.19 27.91 2.42
C SER A 279 -10.81 28.13 3.05
N ALA A 280 -10.74 28.54 4.32
CA ALA A 280 -9.49 28.70 5.07
C ALA A 280 -8.99 27.40 5.74
N ALA A 281 -9.81 26.33 5.78
CA ALA A 281 -9.57 25.14 6.61
C ALA A 281 -8.81 24.01 5.90
N ARG A 282 -8.62 24.05 4.58
CA ARG A 282 -7.94 22.96 3.83
C ARG A 282 -6.47 22.75 4.19
N ARG A 283 -5.87 23.62 5.02
CA ARG A 283 -4.49 23.49 5.52
C ARG A 283 -4.38 23.38 7.04
N THR A 284 -5.50 23.37 7.74
CA THR A 284 -5.50 23.35 9.21
C THR A 284 -5.23 21.93 9.70
N PRO A 285 -4.29 21.73 10.65
CA PRO A 285 -4.08 20.42 11.28
C PRO A 285 -5.38 19.84 11.85
N LEU A 286 -5.53 18.50 11.82
CA LEU A 286 -6.75 17.85 12.28
C LEU A 286 -7.06 18.18 13.75
N LEU A 287 -6.04 18.24 14.61
CA LEU A 287 -6.19 18.62 16.01
C LEU A 287 -6.84 20.00 16.18
N GLU A 288 -6.40 21.00 15.42
CA GLU A 288 -6.96 22.35 15.50
C GLU A 288 -8.40 22.40 14.95
N THR A 289 -8.68 21.64 13.89
CA THR A 289 -10.05 21.46 13.37
C THR A 289 -10.96 20.85 14.43
N ALA A 290 -10.48 19.83 15.13
CA ALA A 290 -11.21 19.16 16.22
C ALA A 290 -11.47 20.09 17.41
N THR A 291 -10.48 20.88 17.83
CA THR A 291 -10.65 21.88 18.89
C THR A 291 -11.76 22.89 18.53
N ARG A 292 -11.75 23.43 17.31
CA ARG A 292 -12.78 24.38 16.85
C ARG A 292 -14.17 23.74 16.77
N ALA A 293 -14.25 22.49 16.32
CA ALA A 293 -15.50 21.76 16.26
C ALA A 293 -16.07 21.53 17.68
N LEU A 294 -15.22 21.16 18.64
CA LEU A 294 -15.61 21.05 20.05
C LEU A 294 -16.15 22.37 20.62
N ASP A 295 -15.47 23.48 20.37
CA ASP A 295 -15.93 24.79 20.87
C ASP A 295 -17.26 25.22 20.24
N ALA A 296 -17.54 24.79 19.00
CA ALA A 296 -18.85 24.99 18.38
C ALA A 296 -19.94 24.12 19.05
N LEU A 297 -19.64 22.85 19.33
CA LEU A 297 -20.54 21.94 20.03
C LEU A 297 -20.86 22.43 21.45
N ASP A 298 -19.85 22.87 22.20
CA ASP A 298 -20.02 23.39 23.55
C ASP A 298 -20.85 24.68 23.58
N ARG A 299 -20.69 25.57 22.60
CA ARG A 299 -21.52 26.78 22.46
C ARG A 299 -22.97 26.46 22.14
N ARG A 300 -23.23 25.51 21.23
CA ARG A 300 -24.60 25.06 20.92
C ARG A 300 -25.28 24.50 22.16
N ARG A 301 -24.54 23.77 22.99
CA ARG A 301 -25.04 23.24 24.26
C ARG A 301 -25.33 24.34 25.27
N ALA A 302 -24.40 25.28 25.45
CA ALA A 302 -24.54 26.38 26.41
C ALA A 302 -25.70 27.33 26.06
N ALA A 303 -26.02 27.48 24.77
CA ALA A 303 -27.15 28.29 24.31
C ALA A 303 -28.53 27.71 24.73
N GLY A 304 -28.57 26.43 25.13
CA GLY A 304 -29.79 25.69 25.48
C GLY A 304 -30.82 25.67 24.34
N PRO A 305 -31.94 24.94 24.49
CA PRO A 305 -33.14 25.28 23.76
C PRO A 305 -33.61 26.62 24.31
N THR A 306 -33.07 27.71 23.77
CA THR A 306 -33.59 29.05 24.04
C THR A 306 -35.08 28.96 23.74
N ALA A 307 -35.91 29.09 24.78
CA ALA A 307 -37.35 29.06 24.66
C ALA A 307 -37.70 29.92 23.44
N GLY A 308 -38.12 29.27 22.36
CA GLY A 308 -38.41 29.95 21.10
C GLY A 308 -39.28 31.14 21.45
N PRO A 309 -39.04 32.32 20.85
CA PRO A 309 -39.74 33.55 21.22
C PRO A 309 -41.21 33.20 21.37
N THR A 310 -41.71 33.26 22.61
CA THR A 310 -43.08 32.89 22.93
C THR A 310 -43.92 33.58 21.89
N PRO A 311 -44.70 32.85 21.06
CA PRO A 311 -45.43 33.46 19.97
C PRO A 311 -46.19 34.62 20.58
N ARG A 312 -45.80 35.84 20.20
CA ARG A 312 -46.39 37.07 20.71
C ARG A 312 -47.89 36.85 20.63
N PRO A 313 -48.65 36.97 21.73
CA PRO A 313 -50.09 36.77 21.69
C PRO A 313 -50.60 37.61 20.53
N ARG A 314 -51.14 36.94 19.50
CA ARG A 314 -51.77 37.58 18.36
C ARG A 314 -52.76 38.55 18.97
N SER A 315 -52.51 39.85 18.80
CA SER A 315 -53.49 40.88 19.09
C SER A 315 -54.74 40.49 18.30
N GLU A 316 -55.82 40.20 19.02
CA GLU A 316 -57.13 39.93 18.45
C GLU A 316 -57.47 41.02 17.44
N PRO A 317 -57.78 40.69 16.18
CA PRO A 317 -58.42 41.63 15.29
C PRO A 317 -59.84 41.91 15.82
N PRO A 318 -60.30 43.17 15.80
CA PRO A 318 -61.60 43.53 16.34
C PRO A 318 -62.72 42.82 15.59
N THR A 319 -63.61 42.23 16.39
CA THR A 319 -64.86 41.59 16.04
C THR A 319 -65.69 42.47 15.11
N GLY A 320 -66.07 41.95 13.94
CA GLY A 320 -67.13 42.56 13.15
C GLY A 320 -67.11 42.28 11.65
N GLN A 321 -67.36 41.03 11.23
CA GLN A 321 -68.18 40.78 10.03
C GLN A 321 -68.54 39.29 9.91
N PRO A 322 -69.83 38.94 9.74
CA PRO A 322 -70.24 37.55 9.48
C PRO A 322 -69.85 37.15 8.04
N PRO A 323 -69.27 35.95 7.82
CA PRO A 323 -68.89 35.51 6.49
C PRO A 323 -70.12 35.10 5.66
N THR A 324 -70.14 35.59 4.43
CA THR A 324 -71.09 35.21 3.38
C THR A 324 -70.79 33.77 2.91
N PRO A 325 -71.79 32.93 2.57
CA PRO A 325 -71.55 31.56 2.13
C PRO A 325 -70.94 31.55 0.73
N GLN A 326 -69.72 31.01 0.57
CA GLN A 326 -69.16 30.70 -0.74
C GLN A 326 -69.65 29.32 -1.23
N PRO A 327 -70.04 29.17 -2.51
CA PRO A 327 -70.41 27.89 -3.09
C PRO A 327 -69.18 27.00 -3.34
N PRO A 328 -69.33 25.66 -3.32
CA PRO A 328 -68.22 24.73 -3.43
C PRO A 328 -67.63 24.72 -4.85
N THR A 329 -66.33 24.99 -4.96
CA THR A 329 -65.55 24.81 -6.19
C THR A 329 -65.14 23.34 -6.33
N PRO A 330 -65.23 22.70 -7.51
CA PRO A 330 -64.85 21.30 -7.69
C PRO A 330 -63.33 21.10 -7.58
N GLN A 331 -62.89 20.10 -6.81
CA GLN A 331 -61.49 19.66 -6.77
C GLN A 331 -61.10 18.97 -8.10
N PRO A 332 -59.96 19.33 -8.71
CA PRO A 332 -59.36 18.53 -9.78
C PRO A 332 -58.66 17.28 -9.21
N PRO A 333 -58.57 16.19 -9.99
CA PRO A 333 -57.93 14.95 -9.55
C PRO A 333 -56.41 15.10 -9.35
N PRO A 334 -55.80 14.29 -8.47
CA PRO A 334 -54.39 14.42 -8.12
C PRO A 334 -53.51 14.15 -9.34
N THR A 335 -52.67 15.13 -9.67
CA THR A 335 -51.60 14.99 -10.66
C THR A 335 -50.33 14.58 -9.92
N ASP A 336 -49.70 13.49 -10.35
CA ASP A 336 -48.42 13.02 -9.82
C ASP A 336 -47.33 14.10 -9.95
N PRO A 337 -46.51 14.35 -8.92
CA PRO A 337 -45.46 15.35 -9.00
C PRO A 337 -44.29 14.87 -9.88
N PRO A 338 -43.68 15.76 -10.68
CA PRO A 338 -42.52 15.45 -11.49
C PRO A 338 -41.30 15.17 -10.61
N GLN A 339 -40.61 14.07 -10.92
CA GLN A 339 -39.35 13.69 -10.30
C GLN A 339 -38.25 14.72 -10.63
N SER A 340 -37.90 15.53 -9.62
CA SER A 340 -36.73 16.40 -9.63
C SER A 340 -35.50 15.62 -9.16
N THR A 341 -34.63 15.24 -10.10
CA THR A 341 -33.26 14.77 -9.85
C THR A 341 -32.36 15.91 -9.38
N ALA A 342 -32.19 16.04 -8.06
CA ALA A 342 -31.10 16.82 -7.46
C ALA A 342 -30.71 16.22 -6.10
N GLY A 343 -29.49 15.69 -6.00
CA GLY A 343 -28.67 15.51 -4.79
C GLY A 343 -29.31 14.86 -3.57
N ARG A 344 -29.38 13.52 -3.53
CA ARG A 344 -29.71 12.77 -2.29
C ARG A 344 -28.49 12.71 -1.37
N LEU A 345 -28.49 13.54 -0.32
CA LEU A 345 -27.83 13.25 0.95
C LEU A 345 -28.84 12.44 1.77
N TRP A 346 -28.59 11.16 2.01
CA TRP A 346 -29.52 10.28 2.72
C TRP A 346 -29.51 10.57 4.23
N ALA A 347 -30.63 11.08 4.73
CA ALA A 347 -30.99 11.02 6.13
C ALA A 347 -31.65 9.65 6.39
N TRP A 348 -31.06 8.85 7.29
CA TRP A 348 -31.65 7.59 7.73
C TRP A 348 -32.89 7.90 8.59
N ALA A 349 -34.05 7.40 8.17
CA ALA A 349 -35.30 7.54 8.91
C ALA A 349 -35.29 6.59 10.12
N SER A 350 -35.25 7.16 11.32
CA SER A 350 -35.52 6.45 12.56
C SER A 350 -37.05 6.35 12.75
N GLY A 351 -37.58 5.13 12.84
CA GLY A 351 -38.95 4.85 13.29
C GLY A 351 -39.23 3.35 13.24
N GLY A 352 -39.73 2.67 14.27
CA GLY A 352 -40.18 3.10 15.59
C GLY A 352 -40.32 1.89 16.53
N ARG A 353 -40.45 2.16 17.84
CA ARG A 353 -40.83 1.19 18.87
C ARG A 353 -42.35 1.22 19.09
N ALA A 354 -42.87 0.06 19.47
CA ALA A 354 -44.13 -0.25 20.17
C ALA A 354 -45.40 -0.46 19.32
N ALA A 355 -45.74 -1.74 19.12
CA ALA A 355 -47.05 -2.27 19.47
C ALA A 355 -46.84 -3.72 19.98
N GLU A 356 -47.11 -3.89 21.27
CA GLU A 356 -47.07 -5.12 22.05
C GLU A 356 -48.47 -5.74 21.93
N ASP A 357 -48.59 -6.94 21.34
CA ASP A 357 -49.83 -7.73 21.36
C ASP A 357 -49.45 -9.17 21.75
N ASP A 358 -49.78 -9.53 23.00
CA ASP A 358 -49.76 -10.88 23.54
C ASP A 358 -50.87 -11.75 22.91
N PRO A 359 -50.62 -13.03 22.58
CA PRO A 359 -51.68 -14.01 22.41
C PRO A 359 -52.00 -14.77 23.72
N PRO A 360 -53.27 -15.14 23.97
CA PRO A 360 -53.73 -15.73 25.23
C PRO A 360 -53.38 -17.22 25.37
N PRO A 361 -53.44 -17.79 26.60
CA PRO A 361 -53.14 -19.19 26.86
C PRO A 361 -54.36 -20.08 26.59
N GLU A 362 -54.21 -21.08 25.71
CA GLU A 362 -55.18 -22.16 25.59
C GLU A 362 -54.94 -23.25 26.63
N THR A 363 -55.98 -23.46 27.43
CA THR A 363 -56.19 -24.55 28.38
C THR A 363 -56.28 -25.91 27.67
N GLY A 364 -55.66 -26.94 28.26
CA GLY A 364 -55.69 -28.35 27.81
C GLY A 364 -57.08 -29.01 27.80
N PRO A 365 -57.22 -30.37 27.68
CA PRO A 365 -56.74 -31.24 28.76
C PRO A 365 -56.37 -32.72 28.38
N THR A 366 -55.95 -33.43 29.44
CA THR A 366 -56.18 -34.86 29.78
C THR A 366 -55.15 -35.97 29.48
N ALA A 367 -54.70 -36.55 30.62
CA ALA A 367 -54.45 -37.97 30.93
C ALA A 367 -53.22 -38.66 30.30
N GLY A 368 -52.35 -39.36 31.04
CA GLY A 368 -52.34 -39.71 32.46
C GLY A 368 -51.13 -40.59 32.79
N ARG A 369 -50.98 -40.89 34.10
CA ARG A 369 -50.32 -42.06 34.76
C ARG A 369 -49.19 -42.74 33.96
N GLY A 370 -47.96 -42.84 34.43
CA GLY A 370 -47.50 -43.12 35.80
C GLY A 370 -46.48 -44.27 35.73
N GLY A 371 -45.38 -44.20 36.48
CA GLY A 371 -44.45 -45.32 36.65
C GLY A 371 -42.98 -44.94 36.65
N THR A 372 -42.41 -44.79 37.85
CA THR A 372 -40.98 -45.10 38.08
C THR A 372 -40.77 -46.60 37.87
N PRO A 373 -39.59 -47.05 37.41
CA PRO A 373 -38.61 -47.52 38.40
C PRO A 373 -37.12 -47.40 38.01
N ARG A 374 -36.32 -47.14 39.05
CA ARG A 374 -35.13 -47.93 39.48
C ARG A 374 -33.86 -47.97 38.62
N ALA A 375 -32.78 -47.64 39.32
CA ALA A 375 -31.38 -47.87 38.98
C ALA A 375 -31.03 -49.33 38.63
N GLY A 376 -30.13 -49.51 37.67
CA GLY A 376 -29.47 -50.78 37.40
C GLY A 376 -28.69 -50.79 36.09
N GLU A 377 -27.38 -51.00 36.22
CA GLU A 377 -26.47 -51.65 35.26
C GLU A 377 -26.08 -50.94 33.94
N ALA A 378 -24.78 -50.66 33.87
CA ALA A 378 -24.02 -50.42 32.65
C ALA A 378 -23.97 -51.67 31.75
N PRO A 379 -23.91 -51.49 30.41
CA PRO A 379 -23.37 -52.51 29.54
C PRO A 379 -22.05 -52.11 28.88
N ALA A 380 -21.24 -53.16 28.73
CA ALA A 380 -19.90 -53.22 28.20
C ALA A 380 -19.75 -52.76 26.74
N ALA A 381 -18.51 -52.38 26.44
CA ALA A 381 -17.98 -52.09 25.12
C ALA A 381 -18.09 -53.28 24.15
N PRO A 382 -18.34 -53.06 22.85
CA PRO A 382 -18.13 -54.09 21.84
C PRO A 382 -16.67 -54.12 21.38
N ALA A 383 -16.06 -55.30 21.51
CA ALA A 383 -14.82 -55.69 20.88
C ALA A 383 -14.99 -55.82 19.36
N GLY A 384 -14.04 -55.29 18.60
CA GLY A 384 -13.89 -55.48 17.15
C GLY A 384 -12.45 -55.88 16.79
N PRO A 385 -12.23 -56.58 15.67
CA PRO A 385 -11.35 -57.74 15.61
C PRO A 385 -9.91 -57.46 15.15
N ALA A 386 -9.03 -58.41 15.49
CA ALA A 386 -7.63 -58.53 15.11
C ALA A 386 -7.43 -58.86 13.60
N PRO A 387 -6.20 -58.68 13.05
CA PRO A 387 -5.97 -58.33 11.65
C PRO A 387 -5.77 -59.55 10.74
N GLY A 388 -6.32 -59.47 9.54
CA GLY A 388 -6.04 -60.38 8.43
C GLY A 388 -4.97 -59.81 7.50
N GLU A 389 -3.89 -60.57 7.35
CA GLU A 389 -2.88 -60.44 6.29
C GLU A 389 -3.54 -60.43 4.90
N LEU A 390 -3.07 -59.57 3.98
CA LEU A 390 -2.99 -59.87 2.54
C LEU A 390 -2.12 -58.84 1.80
N ARG A 391 -0.90 -59.28 1.48
CA ARG A 391 -0.14 -59.11 0.23
C ARG A 391 0.00 -57.72 -0.43
N ALA A 392 1.22 -57.20 -0.26
CA ALA A 392 2.12 -56.57 -1.23
C ALA A 392 1.69 -56.50 -2.71
N PHE A 393 1.70 -55.27 -3.24
CA PHE A 393 2.22 -54.96 -4.56
C PHE A 393 3.14 -53.75 -4.46
N ASP A 394 4.44 -54.00 -4.60
CA ASP A 394 5.48 -53.00 -4.78
C ASP A 394 5.39 -52.34 -6.16
N ARG A 395 5.43 -51.01 -6.20
CA ARG A 395 6.21 -50.29 -7.20
C ARG A 395 6.66 -48.92 -6.68
N PRO A 396 7.96 -48.57 -6.79
CA PRO A 396 8.54 -47.39 -6.17
C PRO A 396 8.51 -46.18 -7.12
N GLY A 397 8.26 -44.99 -6.55
CA GLY A 397 8.41 -43.69 -7.21
C GLY A 397 8.79 -42.63 -6.17
N PRO A 398 9.64 -41.65 -6.53
CA PRO A 398 10.68 -41.12 -5.64
C PRO A 398 10.17 -40.05 -4.66
N SER A 399 10.21 -40.38 -3.38
CA SER A 399 10.18 -39.44 -2.28
C SER A 399 11.61 -39.11 -1.86
N ASP A 400 12.08 -37.92 -2.22
CA ASP A 400 13.27 -37.32 -1.61
C ASP A 400 12.91 -35.95 -1.00
N ARG A 401 12.76 -36.00 0.33
CA ARG A 401 13.00 -34.96 1.35
C ARG A 401 11.92 -33.92 1.68
N PRO A 402 11.30 -34.04 2.88
CA PRO A 402 10.84 -32.91 3.67
C PRO A 402 11.89 -32.50 4.73
N ASP A 403 11.97 -31.19 4.95
CA ASP A 403 12.14 -30.52 6.25
C ASP A 403 13.34 -30.85 7.17
N TYR A 404 14.39 -30.03 7.04
CA TYR A 404 15.34 -29.75 8.12
C TYR A 404 15.44 -28.23 8.35
N TRP A 405 14.43 -27.62 8.99
CA TRP A 405 14.56 -26.23 9.48
C TRP A 405 13.93 -25.95 10.86
N PHE A 406 13.38 -26.94 11.56
CA PHE A 406 13.04 -26.80 12.98
C PHE A 406 14.07 -27.54 13.83
N ARG A 407 15.08 -26.81 14.30
CA ARG A 407 15.80 -27.19 15.52
C ARG A 407 15.07 -26.49 16.66
N GLU A 408 14.55 -27.28 17.59
CA GLU A 408 14.21 -26.81 18.93
C GLU A 408 15.48 -26.23 19.57
N ASP A 409 15.39 -25.02 20.11
CA ASP A 409 16.43 -24.49 21.00
C ASP A 409 16.52 -25.42 22.23
N PRO A 410 17.73 -25.81 22.67
CA PRO A 410 17.87 -26.62 23.87
C PRO A 410 17.40 -25.82 25.09
N PRO A 411 16.79 -26.47 26.10
CA PRO A 411 16.29 -25.79 27.28
C PRO A 411 17.43 -25.07 28.01
N GLU A 412 17.25 -23.77 28.28
CA GLU A 412 18.16 -22.98 29.11
C GLU A 412 18.33 -23.66 30.48
N LYS A 413 19.58 -23.90 30.85
CA LYS A 413 19.94 -24.40 32.17
C LYS A 413 19.55 -23.38 33.25
N PRO A 414 19.17 -23.82 34.46
CA PRO A 414 18.83 -22.91 35.55
C PRO A 414 20.09 -22.10 35.92
N ARG A 415 19.99 -20.77 35.85
CA ARG A 415 21.04 -19.89 36.35
C ARG A 415 21.06 -19.96 37.87
N GLU A 416 22.16 -20.47 38.39
CA GLU A 416 22.53 -20.41 39.80
C GLU A 416 22.50 -18.98 40.33
N GLU A 417 21.71 -18.85 41.38
CA GLU A 417 21.67 -17.81 42.37
C GLU A 417 23.07 -17.51 42.93
N ASN A 418 23.59 -16.31 42.65
CA ASN A 418 24.78 -15.82 43.33
C ASN A 418 24.63 -14.36 43.75
N ARG A 419 24.29 -14.22 45.03
CA ARG A 419 24.82 -13.26 46.03
C ARG A 419 24.94 -11.79 45.62
N ARG A 420 23.95 -11.02 46.06
CA ARG A 420 24.07 -9.58 46.36
C ARG A 420 24.98 -9.35 47.58
N PRO A 421 25.87 -8.35 47.57
CA PRO A 421 26.31 -7.69 48.79
C PRO A 421 25.38 -6.51 49.12
N SER A 422 24.95 -6.48 50.37
CA SER A 422 24.19 -5.42 51.03
C SER A 422 24.98 -4.12 51.17
N SER A 423 24.30 -2.98 51.05
CA SER A 423 24.59 -1.71 51.77
C SER A 423 23.61 -0.58 51.34
N PRO A 424 23.39 0.48 52.13
CA PRO A 424 22.38 0.53 53.19
C PRO A 424 21.33 1.64 52.98
N GLN A 425 20.28 1.56 53.80
CA GLN A 425 19.22 2.56 53.96
C GLN A 425 19.75 3.97 54.22
N SER A 426 19.16 4.96 53.57
CA SER A 426 18.95 6.31 54.10
C SER A 426 17.71 6.90 53.46
N ASP A 427 16.71 7.13 54.29
CA ASP A 427 15.43 7.79 54.01
C ASP A 427 15.55 9.27 54.51
N PRO A 428 14.50 10.11 54.49
CA PRO A 428 14.19 11.07 53.41
C PRO A 428 14.13 12.53 53.92
N TYR A 429 14.31 13.55 53.07
CA TYR A 429 13.62 14.86 53.22
C TYR A 429 13.63 15.68 51.91
N ASP A 430 12.42 16.02 51.46
CA ASP A 430 11.90 17.34 51.11
C ASP A 430 12.83 18.37 50.43
N HIS A 431 12.48 18.80 49.20
CA HIS A 431 12.22 20.22 48.89
C HIS A 431 11.65 20.43 47.48
N ARG A 432 10.49 21.10 47.44
CA ARG A 432 9.87 21.79 46.28
C ARG A 432 10.83 22.74 45.55
N PRO A 433 10.68 22.94 44.23
CA PRO A 433 11.11 24.17 43.58
C PRO A 433 9.95 25.15 43.39
N ARG A 434 10.15 26.37 43.90
CA ARG A 434 9.38 27.60 43.60
C ARG A 434 9.73 28.13 42.22
N SER A 435 8.73 28.67 41.54
CA SER A 435 8.84 29.56 40.37
C SER A 435 9.66 30.82 40.67
N PRO A 436 10.23 31.46 39.63
CA PRO A 436 10.46 32.89 39.66
C PRO A 436 9.61 33.65 38.63
N GLU A 437 9.11 34.76 39.15
CA GLU A 437 8.27 35.78 38.56
C GLU A 437 9.12 36.85 37.83
N LEU A 438 8.42 37.69 37.06
CA LEU A 438 8.88 38.81 36.25
C LEU A 438 9.91 39.75 36.91
N ALA A 439 10.82 40.29 36.10
CA ALA A 439 11.37 41.64 36.30
C ALA A 439 11.70 42.34 34.96
N ASP A 440 11.32 43.62 34.95
CA ASP A 440 11.29 44.64 33.89
C ASP A 440 12.70 45.13 33.45
N PRO A 441 12.87 45.70 32.23
CA PRO A 441 14.16 46.06 31.65
C PRO A 441 14.44 47.55 31.82
N ARG A 442 15.54 47.92 32.49
CA ARG A 442 16.27 49.19 32.29
C ARG A 442 17.51 49.21 33.18
N SER A 443 18.69 49.06 32.56
CA SER A 443 19.95 49.71 32.95
C SER A 443 21.09 49.17 32.07
N ARG A 444 21.44 49.91 31.01
CA ARG A 444 22.76 49.82 30.37
C ARG A 444 23.69 50.81 31.05
N PRO A 445 24.95 50.43 31.30
CA PRO A 445 26.03 51.31 30.88
C PRO A 445 27.18 50.58 30.16
N SER A 446 27.82 51.37 29.29
CA SER A 446 28.93 51.08 28.39
C SER A 446 30.16 50.42 29.01
N ARG A 447 30.85 49.57 28.24
CA ARG A 447 32.32 49.42 28.35
C ARG A 447 33.01 49.01 27.04
N ALA A 448 34.08 49.77 26.78
CA ALA A 448 35.14 49.85 25.76
C ALA A 448 35.73 48.55 25.13
N PRO A 449 36.55 48.68 24.05
CA PRO A 449 36.94 47.59 23.14
C PRO A 449 38.24 46.88 23.56
N ARG A 450 38.40 45.60 23.17
CA ARG A 450 39.64 44.83 23.32
C ARG A 450 40.11 44.20 22.00
N GLN A 451 41.15 44.84 21.47
CA GLN A 451 42.38 44.35 20.81
C GLN A 451 42.44 42.91 20.26
N GLU A 452 42.75 42.83 18.97
CA GLU A 452 43.33 41.69 18.25
C GLU A 452 44.82 41.48 18.61
N PRO A 453 45.32 40.22 18.64
CA PRO A 453 46.74 39.91 18.59
C PRO A 453 47.25 39.51 17.17
N PRO A 454 48.55 39.74 16.87
CA PRO A 454 49.11 39.76 15.52
C PRO A 454 49.60 38.38 14.99
N ALA A 455 49.74 38.30 13.67
CA ALA A 455 50.25 37.17 12.90
C ALA A 455 51.79 37.02 12.99
N PRO A 456 52.34 35.79 12.98
CA PRO A 456 53.77 35.57 12.82
C PRO A 456 54.18 35.16 11.40
N GLY A 457 55.01 36.03 10.80
CA GLY A 457 56.35 35.73 10.25
C GLY A 457 56.58 34.60 9.24
N LEU A 458 56.84 34.98 7.99
CA LEU A 458 57.67 34.24 7.04
C LEU A 458 59.16 34.24 7.47
N PRO A 459 59.90 33.19 7.09
CA PRO A 459 61.29 33.36 6.69
C PRO A 459 61.52 32.93 5.24
N ASP A 460 62.21 33.81 4.53
CA ASP A 460 62.90 33.60 3.26
C ASP A 460 64.34 33.21 3.60
N ASP A 461 64.91 32.19 2.97
CA ASP A 461 66.36 32.03 2.85
C ASP A 461 66.72 31.16 1.65
N ARG A 462 67.58 31.75 0.81
CA ARG A 462 68.22 31.20 -0.38
C ARG A 462 69.51 30.46 -0.01
N GLU A 463 70.03 29.75 -1.03
CA GLU A 463 71.41 29.30 -1.26
C GLU A 463 71.81 27.90 -0.76
N ALA A 464 71.98 26.97 -1.70
CA ALA A 464 73.29 26.35 -1.97
C ALA A 464 73.26 25.43 -3.22
N TYR A 465 74.31 25.58 -4.02
CA TYR A 465 74.69 24.89 -5.25
C TYR A 465 75.04 23.39 -5.08
N ALA A 466 74.80 22.58 -6.12
CA ALA A 466 75.70 21.57 -6.73
C ALA A 466 74.87 20.63 -7.65
N ASP A 467 74.94 20.73 -8.98
CA ASP A 467 75.95 20.19 -9.91
C ASP A 467 75.75 18.69 -10.27
N HIS A 468 76.01 18.39 -11.55
CA HIS A 468 76.12 17.09 -12.25
C HIS A 468 74.91 16.51 -13.02
N ARG A 469 74.86 16.87 -14.32
CA ARG A 469 74.77 15.94 -15.47
C ARG A 469 76.14 15.21 -15.64
N PRO A 470 76.37 14.27 -16.59
CA PRO A 470 75.51 13.31 -17.34
C PRO A 470 76.12 11.87 -17.35
N THR A 471 75.51 10.90 -18.05
CA THR A 471 76.09 9.83 -18.95
C THR A 471 75.11 8.66 -19.08
N SER A 472 74.60 8.33 -20.27
CA SER A 472 75.12 7.26 -21.17
C SER A 472 75.49 5.97 -20.43
N ASP A 473 74.79 4.86 -20.72
CA ASP A 473 75.40 3.60 -21.16
C ASP A 473 74.34 2.54 -21.54
N ALA A 474 74.33 2.17 -22.82
CA ALA A 474 74.12 0.79 -23.28
C ALA A 474 75.48 0.06 -23.13
N PRO A 475 75.64 -1.30 -23.17
CA PRO A 475 74.88 -2.28 -23.96
C PRO A 475 74.68 -3.67 -23.29
N HIS A 476 73.94 -4.59 -23.93
CA HIS A 476 74.44 -5.92 -24.34
C HIS A 476 73.35 -6.82 -24.94
N ARG A 477 73.84 -7.62 -25.89
CA ARG A 477 73.18 -8.49 -26.86
C ARG A 477 73.60 -9.94 -26.55
N ALA A 478 72.65 -10.87 -26.52
CA ALA A 478 72.81 -12.33 -26.73
C ALA A 478 71.38 -12.90 -26.78
N ASP A 479 70.82 -13.30 -27.93
CA ASP A 479 71.16 -14.44 -28.80
C ASP A 479 71.20 -15.77 -28.04
N LEU A 480 70.22 -16.64 -28.31
CA LEU A 480 70.37 -18.11 -28.42
C LEU A 480 69.04 -18.74 -28.87
N SER A 481 69.03 -19.05 -30.17
CA SER A 481 68.32 -20.15 -30.83
C SER A 481 68.24 -21.46 -30.02
N LYS A 482 67.10 -22.18 -30.12
CA LYS A 482 67.05 -23.58 -30.59
C LYS A 482 65.62 -24.14 -30.72
N ARG A 483 65.30 -24.55 -31.95
CA ARG A 483 64.36 -25.61 -32.36
C ARG A 483 64.78 -26.96 -31.72
N PRO A 484 63.88 -27.96 -31.62
CA PRO A 484 63.80 -28.91 -32.72
C PRO A 484 62.40 -29.47 -33.05
N SER A 485 62.27 -29.86 -34.32
CA SER A 485 61.40 -30.89 -34.93
C SER A 485 61.59 -32.26 -34.20
N GLU A 486 60.78 -33.31 -34.30
CA GLU A 486 60.23 -33.99 -35.48
C GLU A 486 59.45 -35.26 -35.04
N ALA A 487 58.50 -35.71 -35.87
CA ALA A 487 58.16 -37.11 -36.21
C ALA A 487 57.44 -38.08 -35.22
N GLY A 488 56.47 -38.82 -35.79
CA GLY A 488 55.81 -40.01 -35.22
C GLY A 488 54.30 -40.06 -35.53
N ASP A 489 53.87 -40.17 -36.79
CA ASP A 489 53.57 -41.43 -37.50
C ASP A 489 52.68 -42.43 -36.72
N GLY A 490 51.49 -42.71 -37.27
CA GLY A 490 50.55 -43.68 -36.68
C GLY A 490 49.24 -43.82 -37.45
N ARG A 491 49.29 -44.55 -38.57
CA ARG A 491 48.18 -45.01 -39.43
C ARG A 491 47.15 -45.88 -38.69
N SER A 492 45.88 -45.83 -39.13
CA SER A 492 44.97 -46.97 -39.41
C SER A 492 43.60 -46.42 -39.85
N ALA A 493 43.22 -46.44 -41.13
CA ALA A 493 42.69 -47.56 -41.92
C ALA A 493 41.31 -48.07 -41.44
N SER A 494 40.24 -47.60 -42.10
CA SER A 494 39.02 -48.38 -42.40
C SER A 494 39.39 -49.53 -43.38
N PRO A 495 38.62 -50.64 -43.57
CA PRO A 495 37.23 -50.65 -44.06
C PRO A 495 36.34 -51.89 -43.74
N GLY A 496 35.11 -51.89 -44.29
CA GLY A 496 34.25 -53.07 -44.57
C GLY A 496 33.08 -53.22 -43.58
N ASP A 497 31.80 -53.03 -43.93
CA ASP A 497 30.91 -53.66 -44.93
C ASP A 497 29.83 -54.53 -44.23
N ASP A 498 28.67 -54.66 -44.88
CA ASP A 498 27.53 -55.57 -44.65
C ASP A 498 26.28 -55.10 -43.84
N ASP A 499 25.39 -54.36 -44.53
CA ASP A 499 24.02 -54.76 -44.98
C ASP A 499 22.92 -55.23 -43.95
N PRO A 500 21.64 -55.50 -44.34
CA PRO A 500 20.52 -54.54 -44.43
C PRO A 500 19.23 -54.91 -43.65
N GLY A 501 18.22 -54.04 -43.72
CA GLY A 501 16.81 -54.37 -43.43
C GLY A 501 15.91 -53.12 -43.47
N SER A 502 15.45 -52.66 -44.64
CA SER A 502 14.17 -53.03 -45.28
C SER A 502 12.91 -52.81 -44.44
N ARG A 503 12.22 -51.67 -44.65
CA ARG A 503 10.75 -51.65 -44.74
C ARG A 503 10.22 -50.39 -45.47
N THR A 504 10.10 -50.56 -46.79
CA THR A 504 8.97 -50.17 -47.67
C THR A 504 7.61 -50.35 -46.95
N GLU A 505 6.49 -49.65 -47.19
CA GLU A 505 5.87 -48.88 -48.29
C GLU A 505 4.49 -48.39 -47.71
N PRO A 506 3.48 -47.80 -48.43
CA PRO A 506 3.48 -47.23 -49.78
C PRO A 506 2.78 -45.87 -49.91
N HIS A 507 3.28 -45.09 -50.88
CA HIS A 507 2.50 -44.13 -51.66
C HIS A 507 1.72 -44.87 -52.77
N LEU A 508 0.49 -44.42 -53.04
CA LEU A 508 -0.34 -44.80 -54.19
C LEU A 508 -1.20 -43.57 -54.59
N PRO A 509 -1.75 -43.48 -55.82
CA PRO A 509 -1.19 -42.60 -56.84
C PRO A 509 -2.17 -41.52 -57.32
N GLU A 510 -1.60 -40.47 -57.94
CA GLU A 510 -2.34 -39.48 -58.72
C GLU A 510 -2.87 -40.07 -60.03
N GLY A 511 -4.12 -39.75 -60.35
CA GLY A 511 -4.73 -39.92 -61.67
C GLY A 511 -5.46 -38.61 -62.07
N PRO A 512 -5.41 -38.18 -63.35
CA PRO A 512 -5.86 -36.85 -63.76
C PRO A 512 -7.29 -36.83 -64.31
N GLY A 513 -8.05 -35.75 -64.09
CA GLY A 513 -9.31 -35.55 -64.81
C GLY A 513 -10.26 -34.43 -64.34
N ARG A 514 -9.98 -33.19 -64.79
CA ARG A 514 -10.92 -32.12 -65.25
C ARG A 514 -12.04 -31.56 -64.31
N PRO A 515 -12.57 -30.35 -64.61
CA PRO A 515 -12.84 -29.33 -63.59
C PRO A 515 -14.32 -29.18 -63.25
N ALA A 516 -14.60 -28.83 -62.00
CA ALA A 516 -15.90 -28.29 -61.59
C ALA A 516 -15.70 -27.07 -60.70
N ALA A 517 -16.24 -25.95 -61.17
CA ALA A 517 -16.28 -24.68 -60.47
C ALA A 517 -17.03 -24.83 -59.14
N GLN A 518 -16.35 -24.53 -58.03
CA GLN A 518 -17.00 -24.20 -56.77
C GLN A 518 -16.30 -23.00 -56.16
N ALA A 519 -17.08 -21.93 -56.02
CA ALA A 519 -16.74 -20.71 -55.32
C ALA A 519 -16.28 -21.02 -53.90
N ARG A 520 -14.97 -20.93 -53.66
CA ARG A 520 -14.40 -20.93 -52.32
C ARG A 520 -14.31 -19.49 -51.84
N SER A 521 -15.28 -19.11 -51.02
CA SER A 521 -15.14 -18.03 -50.06
C SER A 521 -13.86 -18.25 -49.25
N HIS A 522 -12.85 -17.40 -49.48
CA HIS A 522 -11.65 -17.33 -48.67
C HIS A 522 -12.04 -16.86 -47.26
N HIS A 523 -12.43 -17.79 -46.39
CA HIS A 523 -12.28 -17.60 -44.95
C HIS A 523 -10.78 -17.53 -44.66
N ARG A 524 -10.27 -16.30 -44.65
CA ARG A 524 -8.99 -15.97 -44.03
C ARG A 524 -9.13 -16.35 -42.54
N PRO A 525 -8.35 -17.31 -42.02
CA PRO A 525 -8.36 -17.58 -40.58
C PRO A 525 -8.04 -16.28 -39.84
N PRO A 526 -8.68 -16.01 -38.69
CA PRO A 526 -8.35 -14.85 -37.89
C PRO A 526 -6.85 -14.91 -37.60
N GLN A 527 -6.11 -13.89 -38.04
CA GLN A 527 -4.73 -13.71 -37.63
C GLN A 527 -4.74 -13.70 -36.11
N GLY A 528 -4.05 -14.67 -35.49
CA GLY A 528 -3.84 -14.68 -34.06
C GLY A 528 -3.26 -13.33 -33.60
N PRO A 529 -3.37 -12.98 -32.30
CA PRO A 529 -2.79 -11.75 -31.77
C PRO A 529 -1.38 -11.60 -32.32
N GLY A 530 -1.15 -10.53 -33.10
CA GLY A 530 0.07 -10.36 -33.87
C GLY A 530 1.29 -10.54 -32.98
N ALA A 531 2.28 -11.28 -33.46
CA ALA A 531 3.54 -11.49 -32.75
C ALA A 531 4.06 -10.14 -32.23
N ASP A 532 4.43 -10.07 -30.95
CA ASP A 532 4.98 -8.84 -30.35
C ASP A 532 6.13 -8.35 -31.24
N PRO A 533 6.06 -7.14 -31.82
CA PRO A 533 7.11 -6.62 -32.69
C PRO A 533 8.45 -6.45 -31.96
N TYR A 534 8.46 -6.48 -30.63
CA TYR A 534 9.64 -6.36 -29.79
C TYR A 534 9.75 -7.55 -28.81
N PRO A 535 10.05 -8.77 -29.30
CA PRO A 535 10.17 -9.93 -28.42
C PRO A 535 11.34 -9.74 -27.44
N ARG A 536 11.24 -10.40 -26.29
CA ARG A 536 12.33 -10.47 -25.31
C ARG A 536 13.59 -11.02 -25.99
N PRO A 537 14.73 -10.30 -25.92
CA PRO A 537 15.98 -10.83 -26.45
C PRO A 537 16.44 -12.04 -25.64
N VAL A 538 17.02 -13.03 -26.31
CA VAL A 538 17.58 -14.20 -25.65
C VAL A 538 19.02 -13.87 -25.25
N LEU A 539 19.19 -13.20 -24.11
CA LEU A 539 20.50 -12.95 -23.52
C LEU A 539 20.82 -14.01 -22.43
N PRO A 540 22.08 -14.41 -22.25
CA PRO A 540 22.49 -15.24 -21.13
C PRO A 540 22.14 -14.57 -19.79
N ARG A 541 21.92 -15.36 -18.73
CA ARG A 541 21.75 -14.80 -17.40
C ARG A 541 23.11 -14.35 -16.85
N ALA A 542 23.21 -13.08 -16.46
CA ALA A 542 24.36 -12.53 -15.75
C ALA A 542 23.97 -12.06 -14.35
N GLU A 543 24.87 -12.19 -13.39
CA GLU A 543 24.70 -11.62 -12.04
C GLU A 543 25.14 -10.15 -12.03
N PRO A 544 24.43 -9.23 -11.35
CA PRO A 544 24.82 -7.83 -11.31
C PRO A 544 26.17 -7.63 -10.59
N VAL A 545 27.04 -6.78 -11.16
CA VAL A 545 28.37 -6.44 -10.64
C VAL A 545 28.29 -5.63 -9.33
N TRP A 546 27.24 -4.83 -9.18
CA TRP A 546 26.91 -4.15 -7.94
C TRP A 546 25.61 -4.70 -7.39
N THR A 547 25.64 -5.15 -6.15
CA THR A 547 24.42 -5.44 -5.39
C THR A 547 24.01 -4.19 -4.61
N GLY A 548 22.72 -4.05 -4.35
CA GLY A 548 22.21 -2.96 -3.52
C GLY A 548 22.83 -2.92 -2.14
N PRO A 549 22.45 -1.95 -1.28
CA PRO A 549 22.95 -1.84 0.07
C PRO A 549 22.81 -3.20 0.75
N ALA A 550 23.93 -3.89 0.97
CA ALA A 550 23.92 -5.21 1.57
C ALA A 550 23.13 -5.06 2.86
N ALA A 551 22.12 -5.92 3.07
CA ALA A 551 21.51 -6.07 4.37
C ALA A 551 22.58 -6.64 5.28
N VAL A 552 23.48 -5.79 5.78
CA VAL A 552 24.52 -6.15 6.74
C VAL A 552 23.77 -6.49 8.02
N ARG A 553 23.32 -7.73 8.10
CA ARG A 553 22.70 -8.32 9.29
C ARG A 553 23.76 -8.29 10.38
N GLY A 554 23.56 -7.44 11.39
CA GLY A 554 24.18 -7.65 12.70
C GLY A 554 25.47 -6.88 13.04
N ARG A 555 25.95 -5.91 12.25
CA ARG A 555 26.97 -4.97 12.75
C ARG A 555 26.38 -3.57 12.95
N PRO A 556 26.35 -3.03 14.18
CA PRO A 556 25.99 -1.64 14.41
C PRO A 556 26.98 -0.76 13.67
N TRP A 557 26.46 0.09 12.80
CA TRP A 557 27.26 1.01 12.02
C TRP A 557 27.87 1.97 13.03
N ALA A 558 29.18 1.85 13.26
CA ALA A 558 29.90 2.85 14.01
C ALA A 558 29.56 4.18 13.35
N LYS A 559 28.98 5.11 14.13
CA LYS A 559 28.73 6.48 13.67
C LYS A 559 30.10 7.03 13.27
N VAL A 560 30.45 6.89 11.99
CA VAL A 560 31.58 7.59 11.40
C VAL A 560 31.15 9.05 11.47
N ARG A 561 31.52 9.71 12.56
CA ARG A 561 31.40 11.15 12.72
C ARG A 561 32.23 11.73 11.57
N GLY A 562 31.57 12.08 10.48
CA GLY A 562 32.14 12.88 9.41
C GLY A 562 32.60 14.18 10.02
N ARG A 563 33.88 14.25 10.35
CA ARG A 563 34.54 15.45 10.85
C ARG A 563 34.51 16.43 9.68
N GLY A 564 33.74 17.51 9.85
CA GLY A 564 33.52 18.52 8.82
C GLY A 564 34.83 19.04 8.23
N ARG A 565 35.13 18.58 7.01
CA ARG A 565 36.10 19.20 6.11
C ARG A 565 35.37 19.43 4.79
N GLU A 566 34.45 20.39 4.81
CA GLU A 566 33.73 20.90 3.63
C GLU A 566 34.49 22.07 2.96
N ARG A 567 35.81 22.13 3.17
CA ARG A 567 36.71 23.13 2.59
C ARG A 567 37.90 22.44 1.96
N GLU A 568 37.68 21.86 0.80
CA GLU A 568 38.69 21.72 -0.24
C GLU A 568 37.95 21.95 -1.56
N VAL A 569 38.01 23.19 -2.05
CA VAL A 569 37.49 23.64 -3.36
C VAL A 569 38.36 23.08 -4.51
N GLU A 570 39.28 22.17 -4.21
CA GLU A 570 40.25 21.65 -5.14
C GLU A 570 39.67 20.48 -5.93
N THR A 571 39.06 20.84 -7.05
CA THR A 571 38.63 19.97 -8.17
C THR A 571 37.62 18.88 -7.78
N GLY A 572 36.36 19.04 -8.23
CA GLY A 572 35.31 18.05 -7.97
C GLY A 572 35.71 16.65 -8.45
N LEU A 573 35.18 15.61 -7.79
CA LEU A 573 35.48 14.19 -8.05
C LEU A 573 35.51 13.81 -9.54
N VAL A 574 34.67 14.45 -10.37
CA VAL A 574 34.63 14.29 -11.83
C VAL A 574 36.00 14.54 -12.48
N HIS A 575 36.68 15.62 -12.12
CA HIS A 575 37.99 15.95 -12.69
C HIS A 575 39.08 15.02 -12.19
N LYS A 576 39.00 14.61 -10.92
CA LYS A 576 39.95 13.67 -10.33
C LYS A 576 39.84 12.28 -10.98
N LEU A 577 38.63 11.82 -11.28
CA LEU A 577 38.40 10.54 -11.94
C LEU A 577 38.96 10.50 -13.37
N SER A 578 38.90 11.61 -14.12
CA SER A 578 39.47 11.66 -15.47
C SER A 578 41.00 11.65 -15.53
N VAL A 579 41.67 11.95 -14.41
CA VAL A 579 43.14 11.99 -14.32
C VAL A 579 43.69 10.77 -13.56
N ALA A 580 42.82 9.91 -13.02
CA ALA A 580 43.26 8.74 -12.28
C ALA A 580 43.96 7.75 -13.22
N ASP A 581 45.23 7.46 -12.95
CA ASP A 581 46.06 6.58 -13.77
C ASP A 581 45.75 5.10 -13.52
N THR A 582 45.12 4.79 -12.38
CA THR A 582 44.83 3.41 -11.94
C THR A 582 43.43 3.25 -11.34
N VAL A 583 42.91 2.02 -11.38
CA VAL A 583 41.60 1.66 -10.80
C VAL A 583 41.60 1.85 -9.28
N GLU A 584 42.72 1.55 -8.63
CA GLU A 584 42.94 1.67 -7.19
C GLU A 584 42.98 3.14 -6.75
N GLU A 585 43.56 4.02 -7.56
CA GLU A 585 43.47 5.46 -7.36
C GLU A 585 42.04 5.96 -7.51
N ALA A 586 41.35 5.62 -8.59
CA ALA A 586 39.94 5.97 -8.79
C ALA A 586 39.05 5.47 -7.64
N ARG A 587 39.29 4.24 -7.15
CA ARG A 587 38.59 3.68 -5.99
C ARG A 587 38.82 4.50 -4.72
N ARG A 588 40.07 4.93 -4.46
CA ARG A 588 40.40 5.80 -3.32
C ARG A 588 39.71 7.16 -3.43
N LEU A 589 39.70 7.75 -4.62
CA LEU A 589 39.01 9.01 -4.90
C LEU A 589 37.50 8.90 -4.66
N VAL A 590 36.85 7.86 -5.19
CA VAL A 590 35.42 7.60 -4.97
C VAL A 590 35.10 7.35 -3.49
N ALA A 591 35.95 6.59 -2.79
CA ALA A 591 35.78 6.34 -1.36
C ALA A 591 36.01 7.60 -0.49
N GLY A 592 36.81 8.56 -0.97
CA GLY A 592 37.03 9.84 -0.30
C GLY A 592 35.99 10.92 -0.63
N GLY A 593 35.35 10.84 -1.79
CA GLY A 593 34.42 11.85 -2.30
C GLY A 593 33.16 12.03 -1.45
N GLY A 594 32.60 13.24 -1.45
CA GLY A 594 31.35 13.57 -0.76
C GLY A 594 30.11 12.97 -1.45
N ASN A 595 28.99 12.83 -0.74
CA ASN A 595 27.76 12.27 -1.30
C ASN A 595 27.24 13.05 -2.51
N ARG A 596 27.35 14.39 -2.50
CA ARG A 596 26.98 15.22 -3.65
C ARG A 596 27.94 15.06 -4.82
N GLU A 597 29.24 14.95 -4.56
CA GLU A 597 30.24 14.73 -5.62
C GLU A 597 30.02 13.38 -6.32
N LEU A 598 29.60 12.34 -5.58
CA LEU A 598 29.19 11.06 -6.16
C LEU A 598 28.01 11.23 -7.12
N LEU A 599 26.96 11.97 -6.70
CA LEU A 599 25.81 12.26 -7.57
C LEU A 599 26.19 13.10 -8.78
N ASP A 600 27.01 14.13 -8.61
CA ASP A 600 27.49 14.98 -9.69
C ASP A 600 28.35 14.20 -10.69
N ALA A 601 29.12 13.22 -10.22
CA ALA A 601 29.86 12.31 -11.08
C ALA A 601 28.95 11.37 -11.87
N LEU A 602 27.91 10.81 -11.25
CA LEU A 602 26.89 9.98 -11.91
C LEU A 602 26.06 10.78 -12.94
N ARG A 603 25.90 12.09 -12.74
CA ARG A 603 25.23 12.98 -13.72
C ARG A 603 26.02 13.20 -14.99
N ARG A 604 27.31 12.85 -15.05
CA ARG A 604 28.17 13.02 -16.22
C ARG A 604 28.39 11.67 -16.91
N PRO A 605 28.68 11.65 -18.23
CA PRO A 605 29.13 10.42 -18.88
C PRO A 605 30.44 9.95 -18.21
N GLN A 606 30.52 8.66 -17.88
CA GLN A 606 31.69 8.02 -17.26
C GLN A 606 32.01 6.73 -18.03
N ALA A 607 33.28 6.36 -18.07
CA ALA A 607 33.66 5.00 -18.46
C ALA A 607 32.99 4.00 -17.52
N TYR A 608 32.62 2.82 -18.03
CA TYR A 608 31.78 1.89 -17.27
C TYR A 608 32.48 1.37 -16.01
N LEU A 609 33.80 1.26 -16.05
CA LEU A 609 34.64 0.95 -14.90
C LEU A 609 34.43 1.94 -13.74
N PHE A 610 34.46 3.25 -14.02
CA PHE A 610 34.26 4.28 -13.00
C PHE A 610 32.81 4.35 -12.53
N LEU A 611 31.84 4.14 -13.43
CA LEU A 611 30.43 4.01 -13.07
C LEU A 611 30.23 2.88 -12.05
N THR A 612 30.87 1.72 -12.27
CA THR A 612 30.82 0.58 -11.35
C THR A 612 31.34 0.95 -9.96
N LEU A 613 32.45 1.67 -9.87
CA LEU A 613 33.00 2.14 -8.60
C LEU A 613 32.06 3.13 -7.90
N LEU A 614 31.53 4.10 -8.64
CA LEU A 614 30.60 5.11 -8.14
C LEU A 614 29.31 4.48 -7.60
N LEU A 615 28.70 3.54 -8.34
CA LEU A 615 27.46 2.88 -7.93
C LEU A 615 27.65 1.94 -6.74
N ARG A 616 28.77 1.21 -6.67
CA ARG A 616 29.10 0.39 -5.48
C ARG A 616 29.25 1.26 -4.24
N GLU A 617 29.94 2.38 -4.35
CA GLU A 617 30.11 3.31 -3.23
C GLU A 617 28.79 3.98 -2.84
N THR A 618 27.99 4.36 -3.83
CA THR A 618 26.66 4.93 -3.62
C THR A 618 25.75 3.94 -2.89
N ALA A 619 25.67 2.69 -3.35
CA ALA A 619 24.89 1.63 -2.70
C ALA A 619 25.34 1.40 -1.25
N ARG A 620 26.66 1.41 -0.99
CA ARG A 620 27.23 1.30 0.36
C ARG A 620 26.78 2.43 1.28
N ARG A 621 26.71 3.67 0.79
CA ARG A 621 26.35 4.86 1.58
C ARG A 621 24.86 5.17 1.60
N LEU A 622 24.08 4.62 0.68
CA LEU A 622 22.67 4.96 0.52
C LEU A 622 21.85 4.87 1.82
N PRO A 623 22.06 3.90 2.73
CA PRO A 623 21.31 3.84 3.98
C PRO A 623 21.48 5.08 4.88
N SER A 624 22.60 5.80 4.78
CA SER A 624 22.87 7.03 5.53
C SER A 624 22.50 8.31 4.77
N TRP A 625 22.15 8.22 3.48
CA TRP A 625 21.75 9.39 2.71
C TRP A 625 20.38 9.92 3.17
N GLU A 626 20.26 11.23 3.20
CA GLU A 626 18.99 11.93 3.39
C GLU A 626 18.01 11.63 2.24
N HIS A 627 16.72 11.79 2.51
CA HIS A 627 15.67 11.49 1.54
C HIS A 627 15.83 12.28 0.23
N ALA A 628 16.21 13.57 0.31
CA ALA A 628 16.43 14.42 -0.87
C ALA A 628 17.51 13.85 -1.81
N LEU A 629 18.65 13.41 -1.28
CA LEU A 629 19.73 12.82 -2.09
C LEU A 629 19.32 11.48 -2.71
N ARG A 630 18.49 10.68 -2.02
CA ARG A 630 17.95 9.42 -2.59
C ARG A 630 17.01 9.71 -3.76
N ARG A 631 16.18 10.75 -3.63
CA ARG A 631 15.31 11.20 -4.72
C ARG A 631 16.13 11.69 -5.92
N GLU A 632 17.18 12.48 -5.68
CA GLU A 632 18.08 12.92 -6.74
C GLU A 632 18.77 11.72 -7.43
N LEU A 633 19.21 10.71 -6.68
CA LEU A 633 19.77 9.49 -7.27
C LEU A 633 18.77 8.77 -8.18
N CYS A 634 17.51 8.67 -7.75
CA CYS A 634 16.44 8.07 -8.54
C CYS A 634 16.22 8.83 -9.86
N GLU A 635 16.18 10.15 -9.80
CA GLU A 635 16.06 11.01 -10.99
C GLU A 635 17.27 10.85 -11.93
N VAL A 636 18.49 10.77 -11.39
CA VAL A 636 19.71 10.51 -12.18
C VAL A 636 19.66 9.13 -12.83
N ALA A 637 19.28 8.09 -12.07
CA ALA A 637 19.17 6.72 -12.57
C ALA A 637 18.15 6.63 -13.72
N ILE A 638 16.97 7.25 -13.57
CA ILE A 638 15.95 7.30 -14.62
C ILE A 638 16.43 8.13 -15.82
N GLY A 639 17.00 9.31 -15.58
CA GLY A 639 17.50 10.20 -16.63
C GLY A 639 18.67 9.61 -17.44
N ARG A 640 19.41 8.68 -16.85
CA ARG A 640 20.49 7.91 -17.48
C ARG A 640 20.04 6.55 -18.00
N GLU A 641 18.73 6.29 -18.04
CA GLU A 641 18.13 5.04 -18.53
C GLU A 641 18.71 3.80 -17.84
N PHE A 642 19.00 3.91 -16.55
CA PHE A 642 19.70 2.90 -15.74
C PHE A 642 21.06 2.45 -16.30
N TRP A 643 21.62 3.23 -17.23
CA TRP A 643 22.78 2.87 -18.04
C TRP A 643 22.59 1.53 -18.79
N ALA A 644 21.34 1.21 -19.13
CA ALA A 644 20.95 0.01 -19.86
C ALA A 644 21.31 0.07 -21.35
N VAL A 645 21.68 1.25 -21.86
CA VAL A 645 22.15 1.47 -23.23
C VAL A 645 23.61 1.90 -23.19
N ALA A 646 24.47 1.28 -23.99
CA ALA A 646 25.86 1.68 -24.11
C ALA A 646 25.96 3.06 -24.78
N PRO A 647 26.79 3.98 -24.27
CA PRO A 647 26.97 5.27 -24.94
C PRO A 647 27.62 5.06 -26.32
N PRO A 648 27.38 5.95 -27.29
CA PRO A 648 28.04 5.88 -28.58
C PRO A 648 29.57 5.82 -28.43
N GLY A 649 30.22 4.86 -29.09
CA GLY A 649 31.67 4.64 -29.00
C GLY A 649 32.14 3.72 -27.86
N ALA A 650 31.22 3.20 -27.03
CA ALA A 650 31.56 2.26 -25.97
C ALA A 650 32.15 0.94 -26.48
N GLU A 651 31.88 0.55 -27.73
CA GLU A 651 32.45 -0.65 -28.36
C GLU A 651 34.00 -0.66 -28.39
N ALA A 652 34.62 0.53 -28.37
CA ALA A 652 36.07 0.68 -28.31
C ALA A 652 36.63 0.67 -26.87
N ASP A 653 35.76 0.79 -25.86
CA ASP A 653 36.14 0.79 -24.45
C ASP A 653 36.13 -0.66 -23.93
N THR A 654 37.32 -1.20 -23.68
CA THR A 654 37.48 -2.57 -23.14
C THR A 654 36.89 -2.76 -21.74
N SER A 655 36.51 -1.68 -21.06
CA SER A 655 35.84 -1.73 -19.77
C SER A 655 34.31 -1.85 -19.87
N ASP A 656 33.75 -1.74 -21.07
CA ASP A 656 32.32 -1.84 -21.29
C ASP A 656 31.86 -3.31 -21.14
N PRO A 657 30.88 -3.61 -20.28
CA PRO A 657 30.48 -4.98 -20.02
C PRO A 657 29.60 -5.52 -21.16
N PRO A 658 29.47 -6.85 -21.24
CA PRO A 658 28.55 -7.46 -22.19
C PRO A 658 27.09 -7.07 -21.89
N GLU A 659 26.22 -7.20 -22.90
CA GLU A 659 24.85 -6.69 -22.86
C GLU A 659 24.01 -7.30 -21.73
N GLU A 660 24.15 -8.60 -21.47
CA GLU A 660 23.49 -9.31 -20.38
C GLU A 660 23.85 -8.73 -19.02
N GLN A 661 25.12 -8.37 -18.84
CA GLN A 661 25.63 -7.83 -17.59
C GLN A 661 25.11 -6.42 -17.36
N ARG A 662 25.02 -5.61 -18.43
CA ARG A 662 24.41 -4.29 -18.40
C ARG A 662 22.92 -4.34 -18.03
N ALA A 663 22.19 -5.29 -18.61
CA ALA A 663 20.78 -5.50 -18.28
C ALA A 663 20.58 -5.88 -16.80
N ALA A 664 21.38 -6.82 -16.29
CA ALA A 664 21.34 -7.21 -14.88
C ALA A 664 21.67 -6.04 -13.94
N ASN A 665 22.69 -5.24 -14.29
CA ASN A 665 23.12 -4.06 -13.56
C ASN A 665 22.04 -2.97 -13.50
N ALA A 666 21.34 -2.73 -14.62
CA ALA A 666 20.22 -1.81 -14.71
C ALA A 666 19.03 -2.25 -13.85
N ALA A 667 18.66 -3.54 -13.92
CA ALA A 667 17.58 -4.10 -13.11
C ALA A 667 17.91 -4.03 -11.61
N GLU A 668 19.16 -4.30 -11.23
CA GLU A 668 19.60 -4.20 -9.84
C GLU A 668 19.54 -2.75 -9.33
N LEU A 669 20.00 -1.78 -10.12
CA LEU A 669 19.88 -0.36 -9.80
C LEU A 669 18.42 0.06 -9.57
N TYR A 670 17.49 -0.40 -10.42
CA TYR A 670 16.06 -0.19 -10.20
C TYR A 670 15.60 -0.75 -8.83
N ARG A 671 16.01 -1.98 -8.49
CA ARG A 671 15.59 -2.68 -7.27
C ARG A 671 15.95 -1.93 -5.99
N TRP A 672 17.14 -1.32 -5.93
CA TRP A 672 17.61 -0.66 -4.70
C TRP A 672 17.52 0.88 -4.71
N ALA A 673 17.57 1.54 -5.87
CA ALA A 673 17.50 3.01 -5.94
C ALA A 673 16.09 3.55 -6.19
N VAL A 674 15.30 2.89 -7.05
CA VAL A 674 14.01 3.42 -7.52
C VAL A 674 12.84 2.78 -6.77
N ARG A 675 12.79 1.45 -6.70
CA ARG A 675 11.68 0.70 -6.10
C ARG A 675 11.32 1.15 -4.68
N PRO A 676 12.27 1.42 -3.77
CA PRO A 676 11.93 1.89 -2.42
C PRO A 676 11.22 3.26 -2.39
N LEU A 677 11.47 4.13 -3.38
CA LEU A 677 10.81 5.44 -3.48
C LEU A 677 9.45 5.35 -4.16
N LEU A 678 9.27 4.43 -5.11
CA LEU A 678 7.95 4.13 -5.68
C LEU A 678 7.00 3.63 -4.59
N ALA A 679 7.46 2.76 -3.69
CA ALA A 679 6.68 2.26 -2.57
C ALA A 679 6.21 3.36 -1.59
N ARG A 680 6.87 4.52 -1.59
CA ARG A 680 6.53 5.69 -0.77
C ARG A 680 5.73 6.75 -1.52
N GLY A 681 5.62 6.65 -2.85
CA GLY A 681 4.96 7.65 -3.69
C GLY A 681 5.84 8.85 -4.06
N ASP A 682 7.15 8.78 -3.82
CA ASP A 682 8.08 9.91 -3.97
C ASP A 682 8.81 9.93 -5.33
N ALA A 683 8.66 8.88 -6.13
CA ALA A 683 9.33 8.73 -7.42
C ALA A 683 8.51 9.34 -8.59
N PRO A 684 9.16 9.82 -9.66
CA PRO A 684 8.49 10.40 -10.82
C PRO A 684 7.83 9.32 -11.69
N VAL A 685 6.63 8.88 -11.29
CA VAL A 685 5.89 7.75 -11.89
C VAL A 685 5.69 7.90 -13.41
N GLY A 686 5.38 9.10 -13.90
CA GLY A 686 5.20 9.36 -15.33
C GLY A 686 6.48 9.15 -16.14
N THR A 687 7.60 9.74 -15.68
CA THR A 687 8.91 9.61 -16.32
C THR A 687 9.40 8.16 -16.32
N LEU A 688 9.14 7.42 -15.24
CA LEU A 688 9.47 6.00 -15.19
C LEU A 688 8.67 5.17 -16.20
N ALA A 689 7.38 5.46 -16.35
CA ALA A 689 6.54 4.76 -17.33
C ALA A 689 7.02 4.99 -18.77
N GLU A 690 7.36 6.24 -19.10
CA GLU A 690 7.95 6.60 -20.39
C GLU A 690 9.32 5.94 -20.60
N LEU A 691 10.15 5.85 -19.56
CA LEU A 691 11.43 5.16 -19.65
C LEU A 691 11.24 3.66 -19.93
N LEU A 692 10.40 2.97 -19.15
CA LEU A 692 10.19 1.53 -19.33
C LEU A 692 9.60 1.20 -20.70
N ALA A 693 8.72 2.06 -21.21
CA ALA A 693 8.23 2.03 -22.58
C ALA A 693 9.37 2.10 -23.62
N ARG A 694 10.28 3.07 -23.46
CA ARG A 694 11.46 3.22 -24.32
C ARG A 694 12.40 2.02 -24.21
N LEU A 695 12.63 1.49 -23.00
CA LEU A 695 13.49 0.32 -22.81
C LEU A 695 12.91 -0.92 -23.51
N ARG A 696 11.59 -1.13 -23.45
CA ARG A 696 10.91 -2.24 -24.12
C ARG A 696 11.02 -2.18 -25.65
N THR A 697 10.90 -0.99 -26.22
CA THR A 697 10.85 -0.77 -27.68
C THR A 697 12.21 -0.35 -28.27
N GLY A 698 13.21 -0.18 -27.41
CA GLY A 698 14.53 0.31 -27.78
C GLY A 698 15.30 -0.70 -28.65
N PRO A 699 16.22 -0.22 -29.51
CA PRO A 699 17.00 -1.08 -30.39
C PRO A 699 18.03 -1.93 -29.63
N ALA A 700 18.52 -1.43 -28.50
CA ALA A 700 19.53 -2.12 -27.69
C ALA A 700 18.95 -3.37 -27.00
N PRO A 701 19.51 -4.58 -27.22
CA PRO A 701 19.06 -5.80 -26.54
C PRO A 701 19.19 -5.71 -25.01
N SER A 702 20.26 -5.11 -24.50
CA SER A 702 20.46 -4.86 -23.07
C SER A 702 19.34 -4.03 -22.43
N ALA A 703 18.83 -3.01 -23.13
CA ALA A 703 17.69 -2.20 -22.68
C ALA A 703 16.39 -3.02 -22.61
N ARG A 704 16.12 -3.83 -23.64
CA ARG A 704 14.94 -4.70 -23.69
C ARG A 704 14.99 -5.77 -22.60
N GLU A 705 16.15 -6.39 -22.37
CA GLU A 705 16.30 -7.36 -21.28
C GLU A 705 16.19 -6.70 -19.90
N ALA A 706 16.74 -5.49 -19.72
CA ALA A 706 16.57 -4.74 -18.48
C ALA A 706 15.09 -4.48 -18.16
N PHE A 707 14.29 -4.14 -19.17
CA PHE A 707 12.84 -4.01 -19.03
C PHE A 707 12.21 -5.29 -18.47
N TRP A 708 12.49 -6.45 -19.07
CA TRP A 708 11.94 -7.72 -18.63
C TRP A 708 12.41 -8.11 -17.23
N LEU A 709 13.70 -7.93 -16.90
CA LEU A 709 14.21 -8.20 -15.56
C LEU A 709 13.57 -7.29 -14.48
N ILE A 710 13.21 -6.06 -14.83
CA ILE A 710 12.49 -5.13 -13.94
C ILE A 710 11.03 -5.56 -13.77
N VAL A 711 10.35 -5.87 -14.87
CA VAL A 711 8.91 -6.16 -14.92
C VAL A 711 8.57 -7.55 -14.37
N ASP A 712 9.38 -8.56 -14.73
CA ASP A 712 9.21 -9.96 -14.30
C ASP A 712 9.83 -10.23 -12.93
N GLY A 713 10.57 -9.27 -12.36
CA GLY A 713 11.22 -9.43 -11.07
C GLY A 713 10.23 -9.75 -9.96
N GLU A 714 10.65 -10.56 -8.97
CA GLU A 714 9.83 -10.89 -7.81
C GLU A 714 9.45 -9.60 -7.06
N ARG A 715 8.20 -9.15 -7.26
CA ARG A 715 7.67 -7.85 -6.82
C ARG A 715 8.37 -6.67 -7.51
N PRO A 716 7.94 -6.35 -8.75
CA PRO A 716 8.53 -5.24 -9.49
C PRO A 716 8.26 -3.90 -8.79
N GLY A 717 7.21 -3.80 -7.97
CA GLY A 717 6.91 -2.59 -7.19
C GLY A 717 6.51 -1.40 -8.06
N LEU A 718 6.12 -1.65 -9.30
CA LEU A 718 5.63 -0.63 -10.24
C LEU A 718 4.23 -0.18 -9.81
N PRO A 719 3.98 1.14 -9.65
CA PRO A 719 2.65 1.67 -9.44
C PRO A 719 1.73 1.32 -10.60
N GLU A 720 0.45 1.17 -10.33
CA GLU A 720 -0.51 0.76 -11.36
C GLU A 720 -0.68 1.80 -12.50
N ALA A 721 -0.37 3.07 -12.27
CA ALA A 721 -0.29 4.05 -13.36
C ALA A 721 0.81 3.70 -14.39
N VAL A 722 1.92 3.11 -13.95
CA VAL A 722 2.99 2.62 -14.84
C VAL A 722 2.49 1.41 -15.62
N TRP A 723 1.89 0.43 -14.93
CA TRP A 723 1.30 -0.75 -15.56
C TRP A 723 0.28 -0.41 -16.63
N LEU A 724 -0.65 0.50 -16.33
CA LEU A 724 -1.65 0.96 -17.29
C LEU A 724 -1.01 1.63 -18.51
N THR A 725 0.08 2.36 -18.32
CA THR A 725 0.81 2.98 -19.45
C THR A 725 1.48 1.92 -20.32
N LEU A 726 2.18 0.96 -19.71
CA LEU A 726 2.83 -0.14 -20.41
C LEU A 726 1.84 -1.04 -21.15
N LEU A 727 0.68 -1.34 -20.54
CA LEU A 727 -0.39 -2.11 -21.17
C LEU A 727 -1.01 -1.35 -22.35
N LYS A 728 -1.32 -0.05 -22.19
CA LYS A 728 -1.87 0.77 -23.29
C LYS A 728 -0.96 0.77 -24.52
N GLU A 729 0.35 0.90 -24.31
CA GLU A 729 1.32 0.80 -25.39
C GLU A 729 1.42 -0.62 -25.97
N ALA A 730 1.42 -1.65 -25.12
CA ALA A 730 1.48 -3.06 -25.54
C ALA A 730 0.36 -3.43 -26.50
N TYR A 731 -0.86 -2.98 -26.21
CA TYR A 731 -2.05 -3.27 -26.99
C TYR A 731 -2.28 -2.30 -28.14
N GLY A 732 -1.31 -1.41 -28.43
CA GLY A 732 -1.39 -0.47 -29.54
C GLY A 732 -2.59 0.47 -29.44
N VAL A 733 -3.11 0.71 -28.23
CA VAL A 733 -4.20 1.68 -28.03
C VAL A 733 -3.62 3.03 -28.43
N PRO A 734 -4.11 3.66 -29.52
CA PRO A 734 -3.53 4.90 -30.01
C PRO A 734 -3.54 5.89 -28.85
N ARG A 735 -2.36 6.37 -28.45
CA ARG A 735 -2.31 7.59 -27.64
C ARG A 735 -3.09 8.61 -28.44
N THR A 736 -4.19 9.13 -27.89
CA THR A 736 -4.81 10.34 -28.43
C THR A 736 -3.68 11.33 -28.60
N ALA A 737 -3.34 11.63 -29.86
CA ALA A 737 -2.22 12.49 -30.18
C ALA A 737 -2.36 13.77 -29.34
N PRO A 738 -1.27 14.29 -28.75
CA PRO A 738 -1.32 15.58 -28.07
C PRO A 738 -2.01 16.54 -29.03
N ARG A 739 -3.18 17.04 -28.63
CA ARG A 739 -4.00 17.92 -29.47
C ARG A 739 -3.06 19.03 -29.93
N PRO A 740 -2.84 19.20 -31.26
CA PRO A 740 -1.98 20.26 -31.74
C PRO A 740 -2.46 21.56 -31.11
N GLY A 741 -1.54 22.29 -30.46
CA GLY A 741 -1.84 23.51 -29.74
C GLY A 741 -2.74 24.39 -30.61
N ALA A 742 -3.87 24.81 -30.04
CA ALA A 742 -4.86 25.58 -30.77
C ALA A 742 -4.17 26.79 -31.43
N PRO A 743 -4.36 27.01 -32.74
CA PRO A 743 -3.86 28.22 -33.39
C PRO A 743 -4.49 29.44 -32.71
N THR A 744 -3.66 30.43 -32.45
CA THR A 744 -4.02 31.73 -31.88
C THR A 744 -5.19 32.34 -32.68
N PRO A 745 -6.27 32.83 -32.05
CA PRO A 745 -7.45 33.27 -32.78
C PRO A 745 -7.20 34.60 -33.48
N GLY A 746 -6.93 34.52 -34.78
CA GLY A 746 -7.08 35.62 -35.73
C GLY A 746 -8.52 35.73 -36.21
N ALA A 747 -9.01 36.96 -36.27
CA ALA A 747 -10.37 37.35 -36.65
C ALA A 747 -10.76 36.91 -38.07
N ALA A 748 -11.97 36.35 -38.23
CA ALA A 748 -12.94 36.74 -39.28
C ALA A 748 -14.23 35.87 -39.26
N ALA A 749 -15.36 36.59 -39.21
CA ALA A 749 -16.63 36.40 -39.92
C ALA A 749 -17.27 34.99 -40.09
N GLY A 750 -18.27 34.71 -39.23
CA GLY A 750 -19.68 34.51 -39.59
C GLY A 750 -20.12 33.45 -40.62
N HIS A 751 -20.83 32.42 -40.15
CA HIS A 751 -22.03 31.88 -40.81
C HIS A 751 -22.95 31.23 -39.75
N PRO A 752 -24.24 31.63 -39.64
CA PRO A 752 -25.17 31.06 -38.67
C PRO A 752 -25.99 29.91 -39.29
N ASP A 753 -26.39 28.97 -38.42
CA ASP A 753 -27.45 27.95 -38.58
C ASP A 753 -26.95 26.51 -38.48
N ASP A 754 -26.67 26.08 -37.25
CA ASP A 754 -26.71 24.68 -36.84
C ASP A 754 -27.39 24.58 -35.44
N PRO A 755 -28.64 24.09 -35.33
CA PRO A 755 -29.40 24.07 -34.08
C PRO A 755 -29.00 22.95 -33.10
N GLY A 756 -27.90 22.23 -33.31
CA GLY A 756 -27.50 21.08 -32.47
C GLY A 756 -26.64 21.37 -31.22
N ASN A 757 -26.20 22.61 -30.95
CA ASN A 757 -25.05 22.84 -30.04
C ASN A 757 -25.25 23.89 -28.94
N ALA A 758 -26.42 23.91 -28.30
CA ALA A 758 -26.78 24.91 -27.28
C ALA A 758 -26.22 24.63 -25.86
N TYR A 759 -25.82 23.39 -25.54
CA TYR A 759 -25.43 23.03 -24.16
C TYR A 759 -23.98 23.39 -23.81
N THR A 760 -23.06 23.25 -24.77
CA THR A 760 -21.62 23.54 -24.60
C THR A 760 -21.29 25.03 -24.60
N ARG A 761 -22.07 25.87 -25.31
CA ARG A 761 -21.83 27.33 -25.32
C ARG A 761 -22.20 28.04 -24.01
N ARG A 762 -23.25 27.59 -23.30
CA ARG A 762 -23.60 28.18 -21.99
C ARG A 762 -22.59 27.81 -20.89
N PHE A 763 -22.04 26.60 -20.94
CA PHE A 763 -21.04 26.16 -19.97
C PHE A 763 -19.67 26.84 -20.18
N LEU A 764 -19.23 26.99 -21.43
CA LEU A 764 -17.97 27.69 -21.75
C LEU A 764 -18.05 29.21 -21.55
N GLY A 765 -19.23 29.82 -21.77
CA GLY A 765 -19.46 31.24 -21.47
C GLY A 765 -19.40 31.55 -19.97
N GLY A 766 -19.95 30.68 -19.13
CA GLY A 766 -19.89 30.81 -17.67
C GLY A 766 -18.49 30.60 -17.10
N ALA A 767 -17.75 29.61 -17.61
CA ALA A 767 -16.37 29.34 -17.17
C ALA A 767 -15.39 30.45 -17.60
N GLY A 768 -15.55 31.02 -18.80
CA GLY A 768 -14.73 32.13 -19.28
C GLY A 768 -14.91 33.41 -18.45
N ALA A 769 -16.14 33.74 -18.07
CA ALA A 769 -16.41 34.90 -17.20
C ALA A 769 -15.82 34.74 -15.79
N LEU A 770 -15.84 33.52 -15.25
CA LEU A 770 -15.31 33.22 -13.91
C LEU A 770 -13.78 33.26 -13.88
N ILE A 771 -13.13 32.74 -14.93
CA ILE A 771 -11.66 32.84 -15.09
C ILE A 771 -11.23 34.29 -15.31
N GLY A 772 -11.98 35.04 -16.13
CA GLY A 772 -11.72 36.47 -16.35
C GLY A 772 -11.83 37.28 -15.05
N PHE A 773 -12.87 37.03 -14.24
CA PHE A 773 -13.05 37.70 -12.96
C PHE A 773 -11.94 37.35 -11.95
N LEU A 774 -11.48 36.10 -11.94
CA LEU A 774 -10.39 35.65 -11.08
C LEU A 774 -9.06 36.34 -11.44
N VAL A 775 -8.75 36.48 -12.73
CA VAL A 775 -7.53 37.15 -13.19
C VAL A 775 -7.55 38.64 -12.86
N VAL A 776 -8.70 39.30 -13.02
CA VAL A 776 -8.86 40.71 -12.62
C VAL A 776 -8.72 40.87 -11.11
N ALA A 777 -9.30 39.97 -10.31
CA ALA A 777 -9.17 40.00 -8.85
C ALA A 777 -7.70 39.82 -8.40
N ILE A 778 -6.95 38.91 -9.03
CA ILE A 778 -5.53 38.70 -8.75
C ILE A 778 -4.71 39.94 -9.13
N LEU A 779 -4.99 40.57 -10.28
CA LEU A 779 -4.34 41.81 -10.69
C LEU A 779 -4.63 42.97 -9.74
N VAL A 780 -5.88 43.11 -9.27
CA VAL A 780 -6.26 44.14 -8.28
C VAL A 780 -5.54 43.93 -6.95
N ILE A 781 -5.40 42.67 -6.50
CA ILE A 781 -4.65 42.35 -5.26
C ILE A 781 -3.15 42.64 -5.44
N ALA A 782 -2.56 42.28 -6.59
CA ALA A 782 -1.16 42.53 -6.88
C ALA A 782 -0.83 44.03 -6.97
N VAL A 783 -1.70 44.81 -7.64
CA VAL A 783 -1.55 46.26 -7.73
C VAL A 783 -1.73 46.91 -6.36
N ARG A 784 -2.69 46.45 -5.55
CA ARG A 784 -2.90 46.99 -4.19
C ARG A 784 -1.72 46.70 -3.26
N GLY A 785 -1.06 45.55 -3.40
CA GLY A 785 0.17 45.21 -2.68
C GLY A 785 1.42 45.99 -3.13
N TRP A 786 1.34 46.75 -4.23
CA TRP A 786 2.41 47.65 -4.67
C TRP A 786 2.24 49.08 -4.14
N PHE A 787 1.05 49.45 -3.67
CA PHE A 787 0.74 50.78 -3.12
C PHE A 787 0.62 50.79 -1.59
N THR A 788 0.87 49.67 -0.94
CA THR A 788 1.04 49.52 0.53
C THR A 788 2.45 49.06 0.83
#